data_AF-A0A817R4T1-F1
#
_entry.id   AF-A0A817R4T1-F1
#
_cell.length_a   1.000
_cell.length_b   1.000
_cell.length_c   1.000
_cell.angle_alpha   90.00
_cell.angle_beta   90.00
_cell.angle_gamma   90.00
#
_symmetry.space_group_name_H-M   'P 1'
#
loop_
_entity.id
_entity.type
_entity.pdbx_description
1 polymer ?
#
loop_
_entity_poly.entity_id
_entity_poly.type
_entity_poly.pdbx_seq_one_letter_code
_entity_poly.pdbx_strand_id
1 'polypeptide(L)'
;MEHIREIEAIVWIYVFCENETLHSSWASKHSKIRGVFVEKERLFSSLLPDLATFSIHFTPISIFQSDENQKSIHDLSEETASFMWSQLLVRIILTMCDNRDDRAKKDLIDVCRTRYKDDMYEQNRITEFEQTYTTGQAIQWYTANNFLYRCLNRAFRTMDIDIIYRFRFIIAELHEQLTSLPRPSSSKLVVYRGQIISTKEMKIIEANKNKSFISMNTFLSTSEDATLAAGFASINMNVPTGLKSVLFRMTIGQTRQPFANIDALSAMPKEKEILLSSGTVFRIDEVEDCGVGYVVNLTSTTEIEERFDALVQHYLSEIGTKPTLATLGRFLMMQGDYNRAQRYFQFLIDENVSELDYDGRIICFTCLGHIHGEKGEYEQALDYYQRVLTLQQSTRPNDYIDFSTTYNNIGVIQMEQGQYIEAIESLQHSLDIDLSHQNTHQLIIAATYNNMALVYAEMQDHSKAMECSEKSLKIDLAYNRDTMKHPLTAVKYHNLGSWYEEKNQHENAINYYEKALTIQKASLPPDHSSRIMTESCLAIAYFQSGKHQLGLEKCLKVLDTKLRERPLNFPSLAKSYINLGGMYEELGDLIKAEENLKKSLHICKRHLANHHTDTATAYRILGDVYDGMGKTKKALNNYQLSLNVFERQIPPDSAVMAKVYGRMSAVEQNQMKVIEYAKKGVTILLDADKIDNEALAFAYNALGTALMKADQLEEALVNYAKALQLGRELVYGDGNHLSLSTYYHNLGSILSQQGQVEKALEYQQNALEMFIEKMKDTLHPEVARMYNNLACSYHRLHNYELALEFFQKAVDSFKQPNAKNVRLLAETYIHIGSVYEDLVDWEKEVEYYKMALDLQLTELESNDIDLVFTYSLLASVYENREDYSTALTYLMPMLNIQTKFLSKNDHELYDSHDQIGTCYGLNKDYQAALKHFKKALKIQRHRKKPLASICQSVGDTYKHLKKQKSASKYYRLGIHSLDKKDEAHRTVDEHVDLCQLYRKLGIVECQMNHFTEAMANLQQSLNIYEKFLTNGNQYDEIVQDILESTAKVHETTENMSLTEEYRKRKTITENT
;
A
#
# COMPACT_ATOMS: atom_id res chain seq x y z
N MET A 1 -43.29 -1.82 -4.10
CA MET A 1 -43.83 -2.72 -5.14
C MET A 1 -43.09 -2.61 -6.47
N GLU A 2 -42.68 -1.41 -6.91
CA GLU A 2 -41.93 -1.22 -8.18
C GLU A 2 -40.66 -2.09 -8.25
N HIS A 3 -39.82 -2.11 -7.20
CA HIS A 3 -38.61 -2.94 -7.18
C HIS A 3 -38.86 -4.46 -7.16
N ILE A 4 -39.98 -4.93 -6.57
CA ILE A 4 -40.28 -6.38 -6.48
C ILE A 4 -40.71 -6.94 -7.86
N ARG A 5 -41.29 -6.09 -8.72
CA ARG A 5 -41.79 -6.49 -10.05
C ARG A 5 -40.67 -6.69 -11.07
N GLU A 6 -39.55 -5.97 -10.91
CA GLU A 6 -38.35 -6.09 -11.75
C GLU A 6 -37.49 -7.31 -11.43
N ILE A 7 -37.75 -7.98 -10.29
CA ILE A 7 -37.07 -9.23 -9.94
C ILE A 7 -37.50 -10.32 -10.92
N GLU A 8 -36.58 -10.74 -11.79
CA GLU A 8 -36.83 -11.78 -12.81
C GLU A 8 -37.28 -13.12 -12.21
N ALA A 9 -36.81 -13.46 -11.01
CA ALA A 9 -37.15 -14.71 -10.31
C ALA A 9 -38.62 -14.78 -9.82
N ILE A 10 -39.36 -13.68 -9.82
CA ILE A 10 -40.76 -13.64 -9.37
C ILE A 10 -41.69 -13.78 -10.59
N VAL A 11 -42.38 -14.91 -10.65
CA VAL A 11 -43.25 -15.34 -11.76
C VAL A 11 -44.69 -14.84 -11.61
N TRP A 12 -45.29 -15.00 -10.43
CA TRP A 12 -46.65 -14.55 -10.11
C TRP A 12 -46.67 -13.75 -8.81
N ILE A 13 -47.46 -12.69 -8.79
CA ILE A 13 -47.72 -11.85 -7.63
C ILE A 13 -49.23 -11.87 -7.38
N TYR A 14 -49.61 -12.31 -6.17
CA TYR A 14 -50.98 -12.20 -5.67
C TYR A 14 -50.98 -11.13 -4.59
N VAL A 15 -51.84 -10.13 -4.74
CA VAL A 15 -51.88 -8.99 -3.82
C VAL A 15 -53.06 -9.18 -2.89
N PHE A 16 -52.81 -9.33 -1.59
CA PHE A 16 -53.87 -9.36 -0.58
C PHE A 16 -53.94 -7.99 0.10
N CYS A 17 -55.09 -7.30 0.02
CA CYS A 17 -55.25 -5.95 0.56
C CYS A 17 -56.68 -5.68 1.04
N GLU A 18 -56.85 -4.65 1.88
CA GLU A 18 -58.15 -4.30 2.46
C GLU A 18 -59.14 -3.65 1.47
N ASN A 19 -58.68 -3.10 0.33
CA ASN A 19 -59.54 -2.41 -0.63
C ASN A 19 -59.19 -2.74 -2.09
N GLU A 20 -59.99 -3.59 -2.73
CA GLU A 20 -59.82 -4.04 -4.12
C GLU A 20 -59.83 -2.88 -5.12
N THR A 21 -60.70 -1.89 -4.89
CA THR A 21 -60.98 -0.83 -5.88
C THR A 21 -59.78 0.09 -6.11
N LEU A 22 -59.00 0.36 -5.04
CA LEU A 22 -57.79 1.19 -5.08
C LEU A 22 -56.65 0.56 -5.88
N HIS A 23 -56.61 -0.77 -5.97
CA HIS A 23 -55.48 -1.53 -6.50
C HIS A 23 -55.82 -2.46 -7.67
N SER A 24 -57.10 -2.61 -8.02
CA SER A 24 -57.60 -3.39 -9.16
C SER A 24 -56.90 -3.04 -10.49
N SER A 25 -56.54 -1.77 -10.68
CA SER A 25 -55.80 -1.28 -11.86
C SER A 25 -54.37 -1.84 -11.98
N TRP A 26 -53.83 -2.49 -10.95
CA TRP A 26 -52.48 -3.07 -10.99
C TRP A 26 -52.43 -4.36 -11.79
N ALA A 27 -53.46 -5.21 -11.70
CA ALA A 27 -53.52 -6.46 -12.46
C ALA A 27 -53.64 -6.20 -13.98
N SER A 28 -54.34 -5.13 -14.38
CA SER A 28 -54.46 -4.74 -15.79
C SER A 28 -53.22 -4.03 -16.35
N LYS A 29 -52.42 -3.37 -15.50
CA LYS A 29 -51.19 -2.68 -15.90
C LYS A 29 -49.94 -3.57 -15.89
N HIS A 30 -49.94 -4.68 -15.14
CA HIS A 30 -48.74 -5.50 -14.95
C HIS A 30 -49.04 -6.99 -15.06
N SER A 31 -48.44 -7.62 -16.07
CA SER A 31 -48.63 -9.04 -16.42
C SER A 31 -48.21 -10.06 -15.35
N LYS A 32 -47.35 -9.68 -14.39
CA LYS A 32 -46.95 -10.54 -13.26
C LYS A 32 -47.99 -10.58 -12.13
N ILE A 33 -48.91 -9.61 -12.06
CA ILE A 33 -49.94 -9.55 -11.01
C ILE A 33 -51.15 -10.36 -11.46
N ARG A 34 -51.38 -11.52 -10.83
CA ARG A 34 -52.48 -12.44 -11.18
C ARG A 34 -53.84 -11.96 -10.67
N GLY A 35 -53.85 -11.20 -9.58
CA GLY A 35 -55.07 -10.65 -9.01
C GLY A 35 -54.82 -9.87 -7.73
N VAL A 36 -55.81 -9.07 -7.36
CA VAL A 36 -55.90 -8.35 -6.09
C VAL A 36 -57.09 -8.92 -5.34
N PHE A 37 -56.87 -9.36 -4.10
CA PHE A 37 -57.84 -10.11 -3.32
C PHE A 37 -58.05 -9.44 -1.97
N VAL A 38 -59.31 -9.35 -1.54
CA VAL A 38 -59.71 -8.84 -0.22
C VAL A 38 -60.14 -9.99 0.71
N GLU A 39 -60.58 -11.10 0.13
CA GLU A 39 -61.00 -12.31 0.83
C GLU A 39 -59.93 -13.41 0.67
N LYS A 40 -59.56 -14.05 1.79
CA LYS A 40 -58.56 -15.11 1.79
C LYS A 40 -59.01 -16.31 0.96
N GLU A 41 -60.30 -16.66 0.99
CA GLU A 41 -60.85 -17.78 0.22
C GLU A 41 -60.68 -17.58 -1.29
N ARG A 42 -60.91 -16.36 -1.79
CA ARG A 42 -60.74 -16.04 -3.22
C ARG A 42 -59.27 -16.09 -3.62
N LEU A 43 -58.38 -15.53 -2.79
CA LEU A 43 -56.94 -15.65 -2.99
C LEU A 43 -56.53 -17.12 -3.11
N PHE A 44 -56.93 -17.96 -2.15
CA PHE A 44 -56.59 -19.39 -2.18
C PHE A 44 -57.20 -20.11 -3.39
N SER A 45 -58.44 -19.81 -3.77
CA SER A 45 -59.08 -20.41 -4.94
C SER A 45 -58.38 -20.08 -6.25
N SER A 46 -57.75 -18.89 -6.35
CA SER A 46 -56.93 -18.50 -7.51
C SER A 46 -55.50 -19.02 -7.41
N LEU A 47 -54.94 -19.12 -6.21
CA LEU A 47 -53.54 -19.50 -5.97
C LEU A 47 -53.34 -21.03 -6.05
N LEU A 48 -54.28 -21.83 -5.55
CA LEU A 48 -54.15 -23.29 -5.47
C LEU A 48 -54.00 -23.97 -6.84
N PRO A 49 -54.80 -23.65 -7.88
CA PRO A 49 -54.63 -24.23 -9.22
C PRO A 49 -53.29 -23.83 -9.86
N ASP A 50 -52.87 -22.58 -9.68
CA ASP A 50 -51.60 -22.06 -10.19
C ASP A 50 -50.41 -22.75 -9.49
N LEU A 51 -50.46 -22.92 -8.16
CA LEU A 51 -49.47 -23.68 -7.38
C LEU A 51 -49.42 -25.16 -7.78
N ALA A 52 -50.56 -25.79 -8.01
CA ALA A 52 -50.64 -27.17 -8.47
C ALA A 52 -49.98 -27.33 -9.85
N THR A 53 -50.30 -26.44 -10.78
CA THR A 53 -49.69 -26.39 -12.13
C THR A 53 -48.17 -26.16 -12.03
N PHE A 54 -47.73 -25.22 -11.21
CA PHE A 54 -46.31 -24.97 -10.97
C PHE A 54 -45.58 -26.15 -10.30
N SER A 55 -46.27 -26.92 -9.45
CA SER A 55 -45.69 -28.10 -8.80
C SER A 55 -45.53 -29.30 -9.72
N ILE A 56 -46.38 -29.44 -10.73
CA ILE A 56 -46.42 -30.60 -11.65
C ILE A 56 -45.54 -30.37 -12.88
N HIS A 57 -45.48 -29.15 -13.41
CA HIS A 57 -44.85 -28.87 -14.72
C HIS A 57 -43.48 -28.22 -14.66
N PHE A 58 -42.94 -27.91 -13.47
CA PHE A 58 -41.64 -27.26 -13.31
C PHE A 58 -40.61 -28.23 -12.74
N THR A 59 -39.76 -28.79 -13.61
CA THR A 59 -38.64 -29.66 -13.26
C THR A 59 -37.34 -28.84 -13.19
N PRO A 60 -36.52 -28.94 -12.14
CA PRO A 60 -35.24 -28.24 -12.06
C PRO A 60 -34.30 -28.70 -13.17
N ILE A 61 -33.69 -27.75 -13.86
CA ILE A 61 -32.74 -27.97 -14.93
C ILE A 61 -31.38 -27.43 -14.52
N SER A 62 -30.34 -28.26 -14.62
CA SER A 62 -28.95 -27.82 -14.48
C SER A 62 -28.33 -27.70 -15.87
N ILE A 63 -27.74 -26.54 -16.19
CA ILE A 63 -27.06 -26.31 -17.47
C ILE A 63 -25.56 -26.11 -17.21
N PHE A 64 -24.73 -26.79 -17.97
CA PHE A 64 -23.27 -26.73 -17.88
C PHE A 64 -22.66 -26.37 -19.23
N GLN A 65 -21.64 -25.53 -19.26
CA GLN A 65 -20.88 -25.18 -20.46
C GLN A 65 -19.52 -25.89 -20.44
N SER A 66 -19.19 -26.66 -21.47
CA SER A 66 -17.84 -27.24 -21.57
C SER A 66 -16.86 -26.17 -22.02
N ASP A 67 -15.88 -25.86 -21.18
CA ASP A 67 -14.72 -25.07 -21.57
C ASP A 67 -13.62 -26.03 -22.05
N GLU A 68 -13.21 -25.93 -23.31
CA GLU A 68 -12.18 -26.82 -23.91
C GLU A 68 -10.81 -26.68 -23.21
N ASN A 69 -10.63 -25.62 -22.41
CA ASN A 69 -9.40 -25.34 -21.66
C ASN A 69 -9.38 -25.92 -20.22
N GLN A 70 -10.50 -26.39 -19.69
CA GLN A 70 -10.55 -27.04 -18.37
C GLN A 70 -10.08 -28.49 -18.48
N LYS A 71 -8.77 -28.69 -18.33
CA LYS A 71 -8.15 -30.03 -18.34
C LYS A 71 -8.01 -30.63 -16.94
N SER A 72 -8.12 -29.83 -15.88
CA SER A 72 -8.00 -30.26 -14.49
C SER A 72 -9.36 -30.32 -13.81
N ILE A 73 -9.56 -31.38 -13.02
CA ILE A 73 -10.68 -31.57 -12.09
C ILE A 73 -10.78 -30.40 -11.08
N HIS A 74 -9.68 -29.69 -10.82
CA HIS A 74 -9.63 -28.58 -9.86
C HIS A 74 -10.07 -27.21 -10.43
N ASP A 75 -10.34 -27.08 -11.73
CA ASP A 75 -10.63 -25.79 -12.40
C ASP A 75 -12.12 -25.42 -12.44
N LEU A 76 -12.95 -26.00 -11.57
CA LEU A 76 -14.40 -25.91 -11.65
C LEU A 76 -14.91 -24.58 -11.06
N SER A 77 -15.49 -23.73 -11.91
CA SER A 77 -16.13 -22.49 -11.49
C SER A 77 -17.34 -22.73 -10.58
N GLU A 78 -17.76 -21.73 -9.82
CA GLU A 78 -18.95 -21.77 -8.94
C GLU A 78 -20.22 -22.24 -9.69
N GLU A 79 -20.34 -21.90 -10.98
CA GLU A 79 -21.44 -22.33 -11.86
C GLU A 79 -21.34 -23.82 -12.24
N THR A 80 -20.11 -24.32 -12.43
CA THR A 80 -19.85 -25.75 -12.67
C THR A 80 -20.17 -26.60 -11.45
N ALA A 81 -19.88 -26.07 -10.25
CA ALA A 81 -20.14 -26.75 -8.99
C ALA A 81 -21.65 -26.99 -8.78
N SER A 82 -22.51 -26.00 -9.08
CA SER A 82 -23.98 -26.12 -8.94
C SER A 82 -24.58 -27.26 -9.77
N PHE A 83 -24.14 -27.41 -11.03
CA PHE A 83 -24.56 -28.52 -11.91
C PHE A 83 -24.20 -29.87 -11.31
N MET A 84 -22.99 -30.00 -10.76
CA MET A 84 -22.47 -31.24 -10.22
C MET A 84 -23.02 -31.61 -8.84
N TRP A 85 -23.39 -30.63 -8.02
CA TRP A 85 -23.83 -30.87 -6.65
C TRP A 85 -25.11 -31.71 -6.58
N SER A 86 -26.06 -31.49 -7.48
CA SER A 86 -27.29 -32.28 -7.56
C SER A 86 -27.01 -33.75 -7.89
N GLN A 87 -26.09 -33.98 -8.82
CA GLN A 87 -25.67 -35.30 -9.28
C GLN A 87 -24.88 -36.05 -8.21
N LEU A 88 -23.98 -35.34 -7.52
CA LEU A 88 -23.16 -35.89 -6.45
C LEU A 88 -24.02 -36.22 -5.23
N LEU A 89 -25.00 -35.38 -4.90
CA LEU A 89 -25.98 -35.66 -3.83
C LEU A 89 -26.75 -36.96 -4.08
N VAL A 90 -27.32 -37.13 -5.28
CA VAL A 90 -28.02 -38.37 -5.64
C VAL A 90 -27.09 -39.58 -5.56
N ARG A 91 -25.84 -39.45 -6.04
CA ARG A 91 -24.87 -40.54 -6.02
C ARG A 91 -24.44 -40.91 -4.59
N ILE A 92 -24.27 -39.93 -3.71
CA ILE A 92 -24.03 -40.15 -2.27
C ILE A 92 -25.22 -40.89 -1.64
N ILE A 93 -26.45 -40.48 -1.94
CA ILE A 93 -27.64 -41.12 -1.39
C ILE A 93 -27.78 -42.57 -1.88
N LEU A 94 -27.52 -42.82 -3.17
CA LEU A 94 -27.55 -44.18 -3.74
C LEU A 94 -26.46 -45.10 -3.17
N THR A 95 -25.31 -44.56 -2.74
CA THR A 95 -24.25 -45.36 -2.11
C THR A 95 -24.45 -45.55 -0.60
N MET A 96 -25.26 -44.71 0.05
CA MET A 96 -25.60 -44.81 1.47
C MET A 96 -26.71 -45.83 1.79
N CYS A 97 -27.53 -46.23 0.81
CA CYS A 97 -28.71 -47.06 1.07
C CYS A 97 -28.40 -48.56 1.12
N ASP A 98 -28.73 -49.20 2.23
CA ASP A 98 -29.01 -50.64 2.26
C ASP A 98 -30.53 -50.81 2.08
N ASN A 99 -30.96 -51.51 1.01
CA ASN A 99 -32.37 -51.59 0.57
C ASN A 99 -33.30 -52.36 1.54
N ARG A 100 -32.83 -52.64 2.77
CA ARG A 100 -33.50 -53.44 3.81
C ARG A 100 -33.72 -52.71 5.14
N ASP A 101 -33.48 -51.38 5.19
CA ASP A 101 -33.67 -50.59 6.42
C ASP A 101 -35.13 -50.11 6.58
N ASP A 102 -35.91 -50.80 7.42
CA ASP A 102 -37.30 -50.43 7.76
C ASP A 102 -37.41 -49.01 8.34
N ARG A 103 -36.33 -48.46 8.91
CA ARG A 103 -36.29 -47.08 9.44
C ARG A 103 -36.37 -46.04 8.33
N ALA A 104 -35.76 -46.29 7.17
CA ALA A 104 -35.82 -45.36 6.04
C ALA A 104 -37.24 -45.21 5.47
N LYS A 105 -38.05 -46.29 5.47
CA LYS A 105 -39.48 -46.21 5.10
C LYS A 105 -40.26 -45.35 6.10
N LYS A 106 -39.96 -45.48 7.40
CA LYS A 106 -40.58 -44.69 8.46
C LYS A 106 -40.23 -43.20 8.36
N ASP A 107 -38.98 -42.86 8.10
CA ASP A 107 -38.52 -41.47 7.92
C ASP A 107 -39.33 -40.74 6.83
N LEU A 108 -39.53 -41.40 5.69
CA LEU A 108 -40.34 -40.89 4.58
C LEU A 108 -41.79 -40.64 5.02
N ILE A 109 -42.39 -41.60 5.73
CA ILE A 109 -43.78 -41.51 6.20
C ILE A 109 -43.95 -40.35 7.17
N ASP A 110 -43.04 -40.17 8.12
CA ASP A 110 -43.12 -39.14 9.16
C ASP A 110 -43.03 -37.73 8.56
N VAL A 111 -42.16 -37.52 7.56
CA VAL A 111 -42.08 -36.25 6.80
C VAL A 111 -43.38 -35.98 6.05
N CYS A 112 -43.90 -37.00 5.35
CA CYS A 112 -45.11 -36.85 4.56
C CYS A 112 -46.32 -36.56 5.46
N ARG A 113 -46.45 -37.25 6.60
CA ARG A 113 -47.52 -37.01 7.58
C ARG A 113 -47.46 -35.61 8.15
N THR A 114 -46.28 -35.14 8.50
CA THR A 114 -46.08 -33.78 9.04
C THR A 114 -46.46 -32.73 8.02
N ARG A 115 -46.04 -32.92 6.77
CA ARG A 115 -46.27 -31.97 5.68
C ARG A 115 -47.73 -31.90 5.24
N TYR A 116 -48.40 -33.03 5.11
CA TYR A 116 -49.78 -33.12 4.67
C TYR A 116 -50.75 -33.26 5.84
N LYS A 117 -50.37 -32.77 7.04
CA LYS A 117 -51.17 -32.92 8.27
C LYS A 117 -52.63 -32.51 8.10
N ASP A 118 -52.87 -31.48 7.29
CA ASP A 118 -54.19 -30.91 7.06
C ASP A 118 -54.86 -31.40 5.74
N ASP A 119 -54.19 -32.25 4.95
CA ASP A 119 -54.70 -32.83 3.70
C ASP A 119 -55.14 -34.29 3.93
N MET A 120 -56.42 -34.48 4.20
CA MET A 120 -57.00 -35.79 4.52
C MET A 120 -56.88 -36.79 3.36
N TYR A 121 -56.86 -36.32 2.10
CA TYR A 121 -56.68 -37.20 0.94
C TYR A 121 -55.27 -37.77 0.92
N GLU A 122 -54.25 -36.92 1.09
CA GLU A 122 -52.86 -37.38 1.12
C GLU A 122 -52.56 -38.20 2.39
N GLN A 123 -53.16 -37.89 3.55
CA GLN A 123 -53.05 -38.72 4.76
C GLN A 123 -53.56 -40.15 4.56
N ASN A 124 -54.68 -40.30 3.85
CA ASN A 124 -55.22 -41.63 3.52
C ASN A 124 -54.27 -42.39 2.58
N ARG A 125 -53.71 -41.71 1.57
CA ARG A 125 -52.73 -42.31 0.64
C ARG A 125 -51.41 -42.68 1.32
N ILE A 126 -50.95 -41.89 2.29
CA ILE A 126 -49.76 -42.20 3.11
C ILE A 126 -50.03 -43.44 3.97
N THR A 127 -51.22 -43.55 4.56
CA THR A 127 -51.62 -44.74 5.34
C THR A 127 -51.67 -46.00 4.46
N GLU A 128 -52.22 -45.88 3.25
CA GLU A 128 -52.23 -46.96 2.26
C GLU A 128 -50.79 -47.39 1.90
N PHE A 129 -49.90 -46.44 1.62
CA PHE A 129 -48.50 -46.71 1.34
C PHE A 129 -47.81 -47.41 2.52
N GLU A 130 -48.00 -46.93 3.75
CA GLU A 130 -47.42 -47.55 4.95
C GLU A 130 -47.80 -49.03 5.08
N GLN A 131 -49.08 -49.34 4.89
CA GLN A 131 -49.65 -50.68 5.09
C GLN A 131 -49.42 -51.65 3.92
N THR A 132 -49.40 -51.16 2.69
CA THR A 132 -49.47 -52.02 1.49
C THR A 132 -48.19 -52.04 0.65
N TYR A 133 -47.29 -51.08 0.83
CA TYR A 133 -46.09 -50.98 0.00
C TYR A 133 -45.14 -52.17 0.19
N THR A 134 -44.83 -52.85 -0.91
CA THR A 134 -43.80 -53.89 -1.01
C THR A 134 -42.68 -53.49 -1.99
N THR A 135 -41.47 -54.02 -1.80
CA THR A 135 -40.35 -53.90 -2.75
C THR A 135 -40.81 -54.29 -4.17
N GLY A 136 -40.39 -53.55 -5.19
CA GLY A 136 -40.87 -53.71 -6.57
C GLY A 136 -42.00 -52.77 -7.00
N GLN A 137 -42.57 -51.94 -6.11
CA GLN A 137 -43.69 -51.04 -6.43
C GLN A 137 -43.34 -49.54 -6.55
N ALA A 138 -42.07 -49.15 -6.32
CA ALA A 138 -41.64 -47.75 -6.38
C ALA A 138 -42.04 -47.00 -7.66
N ILE A 139 -41.86 -47.59 -8.85
CA ILE A 139 -42.25 -46.94 -10.13
C ILE A 139 -43.76 -46.64 -10.17
N GLN A 140 -44.59 -47.57 -9.72
CA GLN A 140 -46.05 -47.40 -9.68
C GLN A 140 -46.46 -46.26 -8.73
N TRP A 141 -45.83 -46.18 -7.55
CA TRP A 141 -46.11 -45.14 -6.59
C TRP A 141 -45.57 -43.76 -7.01
N TYR A 142 -44.43 -43.72 -7.69
CA TYR A 142 -43.83 -42.49 -8.18
C TYR A 142 -44.60 -41.91 -9.38
N THR A 143 -45.12 -42.74 -10.28
CA THR A 143 -45.91 -42.28 -11.45
C THR A 143 -47.35 -41.92 -11.09
N ALA A 144 -47.84 -42.32 -9.92
CA ALA A 144 -49.16 -41.95 -9.44
C ALA A 144 -49.21 -40.49 -8.93
N ASN A 145 -50.32 -39.79 -9.20
CA ASN A 145 -50.56 -38.45 -8.68
C ASN A 145 -50.89 -38.48 -7.17
N ASN A 146 -49.86 -38.58 -6.34
CA ASN A 146 -49.94 -38.67 -4.88
C ASN A 146 -48.80 -37.87 -4.20
N PHE A 147 -48.77 -37.94 -2.87
CA PHE A 147 -47.76 -37.31 -2.02
C PHE A 147 -46.31 -37.61 -2.44
N LEU A 148 -46.01 -38.83 -2.92
CA LEU A 148 -44.65 -39.30 -3.20
C LEU A 148 -44.04 -38.52 -4.35
N TYR A 149 -44.72 -38.47 -5.50
CA TYR A 149 -44.29 -37.69 -6.67
C TYR A 149 -44.11 -36.21 -6.32
N ARG A 150 -45.10 -35.62 -5.64
CA ARG A 150 -45.13 -34.19 -5.31
C ARG A 150 -44.03 -33.80 -4.34
N CYS A 151 -43.81 -34.60 -3.29
CA CYS A 151 -42.78 -34.33 -2.30
C CYS A 151 -41.38 -34.48 -2.89
N LEU A 152 -41.12 -35.61 -3.55
CA LEU A 152 -39.79 -35.93 -4.03
C LEU A 152 -39.33 -34.95 -5.12
N ASN A 153 -40.18 -34.65 -6.10
CA ASN A 153 -39.83 -33.70 -7.15
C ASN A 153 -39.72 -32.26 -6.63
N ARG A 154 -40.52 -31.86 -5.64
CA ARG A 154 -40.32 -30.57 -4.97
C ARG A 154 -38.99 -30.54 -4.21
N ALA A 155 -38.62 -31.62 -3.52
CA ALA A 155 -37.38 -31.69 -2.76
C ALA A 155 -36.15 -31.57 -3.68
N PHE A 156 -36.14 -32.28 -4.81
CA PHE A 156 -35.11 -32.10 -5.85
C PHE A 156 -35.08 -30.68 -6.42
N ARG A 157 -36.26 -30.06 -6.62
CA ARG A 157 -36.35 -28.67 -7.13
C ARG A 157 -35.79 -27.64 -6.16
N THR A 158 -36.06 -27.79 -4.86
CA THR A 158 -35.58 -26.86 -3.84
C THR A 158 -34.23 -27.26 -3.26
N MET A 159 -33.63 -28.36 -3.74
CA MET A 159 -32.45 -28.98 -3.15
C MET A 159 -32.61 -29.15 -1.63
N ASP A 160 -33.77 -29.65 -1.22
CA ASP A 160 -34.10 -29.91 0.19
C ASP A 160 -33.49 -31.24 0.63
N ILE A 161 -32.22 -31.16 1.04
CA ILE A 161 -31.36 -32.31 1.33
C ILE A 161 -31.94 -33.20 2.44
N ASP A 162 -32.62 -32.62 3.45
CA ASP A 162 -33.26 -33.40 4.52
C ASP A 162 -34.40 -34.27 3.95
N ILE A 163 -35.27 -33.69 3.13
CA ILE A 163 -36.35 -34.45 2.49
C ILE A 163 -35.78 -35.50 1.51
N ILE A 164 -34.79 -35.14 0.69
CA ILE A 164 -34.18 -36.09 -0.25
C ILE A 164 -33.53 -37.26 0.52
N TYR A 165 -32.83 -36.99 1.62
CA TYR A 165 -32.23 -38.02 2.48
C TYR A 165 -33.29 -38.90 3.17
N ARG A 166 -34.39 -38.33 3.65
CA ARG A 166 -35.49 -39.13 4.24
C ARG A 166 -36.23 -39.96 3.19
N PHE A 167 -36.13 -39.60 1.92
CA PHE A 167 -36.66 -40.35 0.79
C PHE A 167 -35.64 -41.33 0.17
N ARG A 168 -34.44 -41.47 0.76
CA ARG A 168 -33.32 -42.29 0.24
C ARG A 168 -33.72 -43.69 -0.21
N PHE A 169 -34.58 -44.36 0.57
CA PHE A 169 -35.08 -45.69 0.26
C PHE A 169 -35.83 -45.75 -1.07
N ILE A 170 -36.76 -44.82 -1.31
CA ILE A 170 -37.55 -44.81 -2.54
C ILE A 170 -36.70 -44.41 -3.75
N ILE A 171 -35.72 -43.53 -3.56
CA ILE A 171 -34.79 -43.12 -4.62
C ILE A 171 -33.93 -44.30 -5.06
N ALA A 172 -33.39 -45.07 -4.10
CA ALA A 172 -32.60 -46.27 -4.38
C ALA A 172 -33.42 -47.35 -5.08
N GLU A 173 -34.62 -47.63 -4.58
CA GLU A 173 -35.54 -48.62 -5.15
C GLU A 173 -36.00 -48.25 -6.58
N LEU A 174 -36.28 -46.97 -6.84
CA LEU A 174 -36.59 -46.49 -8.20
C LEU A 174 -35.42 -46.75 -9.17
N HIS A 175 -34.20 -46.47 -8.72
CA HIS A 175 -32.99 -46.70 -9.52
C HIS A 175 -32.74 -48.19 -9.77
N GLU A 176 -32.91 -49.05 -8.76
CA GLU A 176 -32.76 -50.50 -8.88
C GLU A 176 -33.81 -51.10 -9.82
N GLN A 177 -35.09 -50.73 -9.67
CA GLN A 177 -36.16 -51.20 -10.56
C GLN A 177 -35.90 -50.82 -12.01
N LEU A 178 -35.52 -49.57 -12.28
CA LEU A 178 -35.16 -49.14 -13.64
C LEU A 178 -33.96 -49.92 -14.20
N THR A 179 -33.00 -50.28 -13.35
CA THR A 179 -31.82 -51.08 -13.75
C THR A 179 -32.21 -52.52 -14.10
N SER A 180 -33.20 -53.08 -13.39
CA SER A 180 -33.66 -54.46 -13.58
C SER A 180 -34.50 -54.67 -14.84
N LEU A 181 -35.11 -53.61 -15.38
CA LEU A 181 -35.98 -53.67 -16.55
C LEU A 181 -35.18 -53.71 -17.87
N PRO A 182 -35.68 -54.42 -18.91
CA PRO A 182 -35.00 -54.48 -20.20
C PRO A 182 -35.02 -53.12 -20.90
N ARG A 183 -33.87 -52.71 -21.45
CA ARG A 183 -33.77 -51.49 -22.27
C ARG A 183 -34.53 -51.66 -23.61
N PRO A 184 -35.18 -50.60 -24.13
CA PRO A 184 -35.82 -50.62 -25.43
C PRO A 184 -34.84 -51.01 -26.56
N SER A 185 -35.28 -51.82 -27.52
CA SER A 185 -34.42 -52.49 -28.51
C SER A 185 -33.84 -51.60 -29.61
N SER A 186 -34.24 -50.33 -29.68
CA SER A 186 -33.83 -49.41 -30.76
C SER A 186 -32.51 -48.72 -30.45
N SER A 187 -31.60 -48.63 -31.43
CA SER A 187 -30.28 -48.00 -31.27
C SER A 187 -30.31 -46.47 -31.12
N LYS A 188 -31.47 -45.82 -31.38
CA LYS A 188 -31.74 -44.39 -31.14
C LYS A 188 -33.22 -44.21 -30.82
N LEU A 189 -33.57 -44.26 -29.54
CA LEU A 189 -34.94 -44.03 -29.08
C LEU A 189 -35.20 -42.51 -29.01
N VAL A 190 -36.30 -42.02 -29.58
CA VAL A 190 -36.67 -40.60 -29.50
C VAL A 190 -37.87 -40.46 -28.57
N VAL A 191 -37.72 -39.64 -27.53
CA VAL A 191 -38.76 -39.34 -26.56
C VAL A 191 -38.98 -37.84 -26.44
N TYR A 192 -40.15 -37.46 -25.93
CA TYR A 192 -40.62 -36.10 -25.85
C TYR A 192 -41.05 -35.75 -24.42
N ARG A 193 -40.75 -34.51 -24.01
CA ARG A 193 -41.20 -33.92 -22.74
C ARG A 193 -41.63 -32.48 -22.98
N GLY A 194 -42.89 -32.17 -22.69
CA GLY A 194 -43.34 -30.78 -22.60
C GLY A 194 -43.11 -30.21 -21.21
N GLN A 195 -42.56 -29.00 -21.14
CA GLN A 195 -42.24 -28.32 -19.89
C GLN A 195 -42.37 -26.80 -20.04
N ILE A 196 -42.64 -26.13 -18.92
CA ILE A 196 -42.57 -24.66 -18.83
C ILE A 196 -41.29 -24.30 -18.07
N ILE A 197 -40.45 -23.43 -18.66
CA ILE A 197 -39.20 -22.95 -18.04
C ILE A 197 -39.16 -21.42 -17.97
N SER A 198 -38.26 -20.84 -17.18
CA SER A 198 -38.11 -19.38 -17.12
C SER A 198 -37.45 -18.81 -18.36
N THR A 199 -37.73 -17.54 -18.65
CA THR A 199 -37.08 -16.81 -19.76
C THR A 199 -35.56 -16.72 -19.56
N LYS A 200 -35.08 -16.69 -18.31
CA LYS A 200 -33.65 -16.72 -17.99
C LYS A 200 -33.02 -18.06 -18.38
N GLU A 201 -33.62 -19.18 -17.97
CA GLU A 201 -33.15 -20.52 -18.34
C GLU A 201 -33.18 -20.71 -19.86
N MET A 202 -34.24 -20.24 -20.53
CA MET A 202 -34.33 -20.32 -21.99
C MET A 202 -33.21 -19.53 -22.68
N LYS A 203 -32.91 -18.29 -22.25
CA LYS A 203 -31.79 -17.51 -22.77
C LYS A 203 -30.44 -18.22 -22.57
N ILE A 204 -30.27 -18.92 -21.45
CA ILE A 204 -29.06 -19.72 -21.19
C ILE A 204 -29.00 -20.91 -22.16
N ILE A 205 -30.11 -21.60 -22.42
CA ILE A 205 -30.18 -22.69 -23.41
C ILE A 205 -29.85 -22.18 -24.82
N GLU A 206 -30.42 -21.05 -25.23
CA GLU A 206 -30.17 -20.42 -26.54
C GLU A 206 -28.72 -19.97 -26.71
N ALA A 207 -28.16 -19.28 -25.71
CA ALA A 207 -26.80 -18.76 -25.75
C ALA A 207 -25.72 -19.85 -25.86
N ASN A 208 -26.06 -21.08 -25.49
CA ASN A 208 -25.12 -22.19 -25.38
C ASN A 208 -25.41 -23.38 -26.32
N LYS A 209 -26.13 -23.16 -27.42
CA LYS A 209 -26.33 -24.16 -28.49
C LYS A 209 -24.97 -24.75 -28.92
N ASN A 210 -24.86 -26.08 -28.98
CA ASN A 210 -23.65 -26.85 -29.33
C ASN A 210 -22.45 -26.80 -28.36
N LYS A 211 -22.54 -26.08 -27.23
CA LYS A 211 -21.43 -25.93 -26.26
C LYS A 211 -21.78 -26.35 -24.83
N SER A 212 -23.04 -26.69 -24.58
CA SER A 212 -23.57 -26.98 -23.26
C SER A 212 -24.34 -28.28 -23.15
N PHE A 213 -24.40 -28.75 -21.91
CA PHE A 213 -25.08 -29.94 -21.48
C PHE A 213 -26.17 -29.58 -20.49
N ILE A 214 -27.24 -30.36 -20.49
CA ILE A 214 -28.42 -30.18 -19.68
C ILE A 214 -28.65 -31.47 -18.88
N SER A 215 -28.83 -31.34 -17.57
CA SER A 215 -29.21 -32.44 -16.69
C SER A 215 -30.52 -32.13 -15.99
N MET A 216 -31.39 -33.13 -15.91
CA MET A 216 -32.63 -33.07 -15.15
C MET A 216 -32.36 -33.69 -13.78
N ASN A 217 -32.56 -32.92 -12.71
CA ASN A 217 -32.20 -33.35 -11.35
C ASN A 217 -33.24 -34.29 -10.72
N THR A 218 -34.24 -34.77 -11.47
CA THR A 218 -35.30 -35.69 -11.04
C THR A 218 -35.31 -36.94 -11.92
N PHE A 219 -36.04 -37.98 -11.49
CA PHE A 219 -36.46 -39.04 -12.41
C PHE A 219 -37.33 -38.40 -13.50
N LEU A 220 -36.98 -38.63 -14.76
CA LEU A 220 -37.54 -37.91 -15.90
C LEU A 220 -38.53 -38.80 -16.64
N SER A 221 -39.80 -38.51 -16.47
CA SER A 221 -40.90 -39.15 -17.21
C SER A 221 -41.03 -38.52 -18.61
N THR A 222 -40.92 -39.34 -19.64
CA THR A 222 -41.00 -38.92 -21.06
C THR A 222 -41.95 -39.82 -21.84
N SER A 223 -42.41 -39.39 -23.01
CA SER A 223 -43.30 -40.17 -23.87
C SER A 223 -42.75 -40.30 -25.28
N GLU A 224 -43.01 -41.43 -25.94
CA GLU A 224 -42.78 -41.55 -27.39
C GLU A 224 -43.77 -40.73 -28.23
N ASP A 225 -44.88 -40.27 -27.64
CA ASP A 225 -45.90 -39.46 -28.31
C ASP A 225 -45.63 -37.96 -28.12
N ALA A 226 -45.17 -37.32 -29.20
CA ALA A 226 -44.90 -35.88 -29.24
C ALA A 226 -46.14 -35.02 -28.97
N THR A 227 -47.33 -35.47 -29.38
CA THR A 227 -48.58 -34.70 -29.22
C THR A 227 -49.05 -34.71 -27.77
N LEU A 228 -48.93 -35.86 -27.11
CA LEU A 228 -49.17 -36.00 -25.68
C LEU A 228 -48.16 -35.16 -24.89
N ALA A 229 -46.87 -35.27 -25.22
CA ALA A 229 -45.81 -34.49 -24.58
C ALA A 229 -46.03 -32.98 -24.73
N ALA A 230 -46.42 -32.50 -25.91
CA ALA A 230 -46.74 -31.10 -26.18
C ALA A 230 -47.89 -30.57 -25.30
N GLY A 231 -48.85 -31.43 -24.94
CA GLY A 231 -49.92 -31.11 -24.00
C GLY A 231 -49.40 -30.65 -22.63
N PHE A 232 -48.31 -31.25 -22.15
CA PHE A 232 -47.69 -30.89 -20.86
C PHE A 232 -46.90 -29.58 -20.89
N ALA A 233 -46.47 -29.12 -22.07
CA ALA A 233 -45.83 -27.81 -22.26
C ALA A 233 -46.87 -26.68 -22.38
N SER A 234 -48.17 -27.01 -22.54
CA SER A 234 -49.26 -26.06 -22.73
C SER A 234 -49.00 -25.06 -23.88
N ILE A 235 -48.51 -25.57 -25.02
CA ILE A 235 -48.21 -24.79 -26.25
C ILE A 235 -49.43 -23.97 -26.77
N ASN A 236 -50.64 -24.19 -26.22
CA ASN A 236 -51.87 -23.48 -26.57
C ASN A 236 -52.52 -22.67 -25.41
N MET A 237 -51.81 -22.37 -24.30
CA MET A 237 -52.31 -21.49 -23.23
C MET A 237 -51.47 -20.21 -23.10
N ASN A 238 -52.08 -19.11 -22.64
CA ASN A 238 -51.40 -17.84 -22.36
C ASN A 238 -50.33 -18.00 -21.27
N VAL A 239 -49.09 -18.33 -21.67
CA VAL A 239 -47.94 -18.44 -20.77
C VAL A 239 -47.57 -17.03 -20.24
N PRO A 240 -47.37 -16.85 -18.92
CA PRO A 240 -47.01 -15.56 -18.33
C PRO A 240 -45.71 -14.95 -18.91
N THR A 241 -45.57 -13.62 -18.88
CA THR A 241 -44.47 -12.84 -19.52
C THR A 241 -43.07 -13.06 -18.95
N GLY A 242 -42.84 -14.10 -18.15
CA GLY A 242 -41.53 -14.51 -17.64
C GLY A 242 -41.22 -16.00 -17.85
N LEU A 243 -42.15 -16.76 -18.43
CA LEU A 243 -42.01 -18.19 -18.68
C LEU A 243 -42.11 -18.49 -20.17
N LYS A 244 -41.55 -19.63 -20.60
CA LYS A 244 -41.56 -20.12 -21.97
C LYS A 244 -42.01 -21.58 -21.99
N SER A 245 -42.91 -21.90 -22.93
CA SER A 245 -43.30 -23.28 -23.24
C SER A 245 -42.22 -23.93 -24.08
N VAL A 246 -41.73 -25.09 -23.66
CA VAL A 246 -40.64 -25.82 -24.31
C VAL A 246 -41.02 -27.28 -24.49
N LEU A 247 -40.91 -27.77 -25.73
CA LEU A 247 -40.96 -29.18 -26.05
C LEU A 247 -39.53 -29.69 -26.23
N PHE A 248 -39.07 -30.50 -25.28
CA PHE A 248 -37.80 -31.20 -25.41
C PHE A 248 -37.99 -32.44 -26.27
N ARG A 249 -37.22 -32.54 -27.35
CA ARG A 249 -37.11 -33.72 -28.20
C ARG A 249 -35.76 -34.38 -27.92
N MET A 250 -35.79 -35.50 -27.23
CA MET A 250 -34.60 -36.17 -26.69
C MET A 250 -34.30 -37.45 -27.47
N THR A 251 -33.12 -37.53 -28.06
CA THR A 251 -32.59 -38.74 -28.68
C THR A 251 -31.74 -39.49 -27.65
N ILE A 252 -32.27 -40.60 -27.14
CA ILE A 252 -31.58 -41.49 -26.21
C ILE A 252 -30.69 -42.43 -27.03
N GLY A 253 -29.38 -42.19 -26.94
CA GLY A 253 -28.30 -42.98 -27.53
C GLY A 253 -27.50 -43.72 -26.46
N GLN A 254 -26.22 -43.41 -26.32
CA GLN A 254 -25.38 -43.97 -25.24
C GLN A 254 -25.60 -43.18 -23.93
N THR A 255 -26.01 -43.88 -22.87
CA THR A 255 -26.05 -43.35 -21.48
C THR A 255 -25.79 -44.49 -20.51
N ARG A 256 -25.05 -44.20 -19.43
CA ARG A 256 -24.81 -45.12 -18.31
C ARG A 256 -25.99 -45.16 -17.35
N GLN A 257 -26.80 -44.11 -17.28
CA GLN A 257 -27.95 -44.05 -16.39
C GLN A 257 -29.04 -45.07 -16.78
N PRO A 258 -29.71 -45.70 -15.81
CA PRO A 258 -30.84 -46.59 -16.08
C PRO A 258 -32.01 -45.84 -16.72
N PHE A 259 -32.63 -46.45 -17.72
CA PHE A 259 -33.91 -46.02 -18.28
C PHE A 259 -34.65 -47.24 -18.83
N ALA A 260 -35.98 -47.20 -18.77
CA ALA A 260 -36.81 -48.31 -19.25
C ALA A 260 -38.16 -47.81 -19.75
N ASN A 261 -38.81 -48.61 -20.61
CA ASN A 261 -40.24 -48.50 -20.83
C ASN A 261 -40.95 -49.04 -19.59
N ILE A 262 -41.83 -48.22 -19.01
CA ILE A 262 -42.53 -48.53 -17.77
C ILE A 262 -44.03 -48.67 -17.95
N ASP A 263 -44.54 -48.85 -19.18
CA ASP A 263 -45.98 -48.94 -19.46
C ASP A 263 -46.71 -50.00 -18.64
N ALA A 264 -46.03 -51.11 -18.34
CA ALA A 264 -46.58 -52.21 -17.54
C ALA A 264 -46.63 -51.91 -16.02
N LEU A 265 -45.88 -50.92 -15.54
CA LEU A 265 -45.73 -50.57 -14.12
C LEU A 265 -46.24 -49.17 -13.78
N SER A 266 -46.40 -48.31 -14.78
CA SER A 266 -46.86 -46.93 -14.62
C SER A 266 -48.31 -46.89 -14.15
N ALA A 267 -48.61 -45.94 -13.26
CA ALA A 267 -49.97 -45.60 -12.90
C ALA A 267 -50.75 -44.94 -14.07
N MET A 268 -50.07 -44.59 -15.17
CA MET A 268 -50.62 -43.95 -16.37
C MET A 268 -50.27 -44.74 -17.66
N PRO A 269 -50.81 -45.96 -17.85
CA PRO A 269 -50.40 -46.88 -18.93
C PRO A 269 -50.75 -46.41 -20.35
N LYS A 270 -51.46 -45.29 -20.50
CA LYS A 270 -51.81 -44.71 -21.82
C LYS A 270 -50.73 -43.80 -22.39
N GLU A 271 -49.68 -43.49 -21.62
CA GLU A 271 -48.72 -42.44 -21.96
C GLU A 271 -47.50 -42.93 -22.75
N LYS A 272 -47.33 -44.24 -22.97
CA LYS A 272 -46.11 -44.81 -23.60
C LYS A 272 -44.85 -44.29 -22.90
N GLU A 273 -44.82 -44.48 -21.59
CA GLU A 273 -43.93 -43.78 -20.69
C GLU A 273 -42.54 -44.43 -20.65
N ILE A 274 -41.53 -43.63 -20.96
CA ILE A 274 -40.12 -43.95 -20.77
C ILE A 274 -39.63 -43.14 -19.58
N LEU A 275 -39.25 -43.83 -18.51
CA LEU A 275 -38.71 -43.20 -17.30
C LEU A 275 -37.19 -43.31 -17.30
N LEU A 276 -36.53 -42.17 -17.19
CA LEU A 276 -35.07 -42.08 -17.05
C LEU A 276 -34.70 -41.81 -15.59
N SER A 277 -33.64 -42.46 -15.13
CA SER A 277 -33.07 -42.20 -13.80
C SER A 277 -32.59 -40.75 -13.67
N SER A 278 -32.67 -40.23 -12.45
CA SER A 278 -32.09 -38.93 -12.09
C SER A 278 -30.61 -38.90 -12.46
N GLY A 279 -30.20 -37.85 -13.16
CA GLY A 279 -28.81 -37.66 -13.56
C GLY A 279 -28.44 -38.04 -14.98
N THR A 280 -29.44 -38.30 -15.83
CA THR A 280 -29.21 -38.43 -17.27
C THR A 280 -28.82 -37.07 -17.86
N VAL A 281 -27.68 -37.02 -18.56
CA VAL A 281 -27.14 -35.81 -19.17
C VAL A 281 -27.39 -35.81 -20.68
N PHE A 282 -27.82 -34.67 -21.20
CA PHE A 282 -28.02 -34.46 -22.63
C PHE A 282 -27.18 -33.30 -23.14
N ARG A 283 -26.74 -33.37 -24.39
CA ARG A 283 -26.16 -32.24 -25.12
C ARG A 283 -27.27 -31.43 -25.79
N ILE A 284 -27.14 -30.11 -25.78
CA ILE A 284 -28.04 -29.20 -26.50
C ILE A 284 -27.58 -29.12 -27.97
N ASP A 285 -28.32 -29.78 -28.86
CA ASP A 285 -27.99 -29.80 -30.29
C ASP A 285 -28.60 -28.59 -31.00
N GLU A 286 -29.92 -28.43 -30.96
CA GLU A 286 -30.62 -27.33 -31.62
C GLU A 286 -31.77 -26.76 -30.79
N VAL A 287 -32.00 -25.46 -30.97
CA VAL A 287 -33.13 -24.74 -30.40
C VAL A 287 -33.88 -24.08 -31.55
N GLU A 288 -35.17 -24.38 -31.67
CA GLU A 288 -36.07 -23.83 -32.69
C GLU A 288 -37.15 -22.99 -32.00
N ASP A 289 -37.29 -21.72 -32.39
CA ASP A 289 -38.41 -20.86 -31.96
C ASP A 289 -39.57 -21.00 -32.94
N CYS A 290 -40.69 -21.54 -32.46
CA CYS A 290 -41.90 -21.77 -33.25
C CYS A 290 -42.95 -20.66 -33.08
N GLY A 291 -42.61 -19.54 -32.43
CA GLY A 291 -43.49 -18.39 -32.17
C GLY A 291 -44.49 -18.58 -31.02
N VAL A 292 -45.04 -19.79 -30.85
CA VAL A 292 -45.91 -20.17 -29.71
C VAL A 292 -45.16 -20.87 -28.57
N GLY A 293 -43.88 -21.19 -28.78
CA GLY A 293 -43.01 -21.90 -27.84
C GLY A 293 -41.73 -22.36 -28.53
N TYR A 294 -40.88 -23.10 -27.82
CA TYR A 294 -39.61 -23.60 -28.34
C TYR A 294 -39.60 -25.12 -28.48
N VAL A 295 -38.91 -25.61 -29.50
CA VAL A 295 -38.51 -27.03 -29.59
C VAL A 295 -37.01 -27.10 -29.35
N VAL A 296 -36.60 -27.90 -28.36
CA VAL A 296 -35.18 -28.08 -28.00
C VAL A 296 -34.79 -29.52 -28.30
N ASN A 297 -33.91 -29.70 -29.27
CA ASN A 297 -33.35 -30.98 -29.68
C ASN A 297 -32.14 -31.32 -28.79
N LEU A 298 -32.24 -32.47 -28.13
CA LEU A 298 -31.27 -32.98 -27.15
C LEU A 298 -30.80 -34.38 -27.55
N THR A 299 -29.53 -34.69 -27.30
CA THR A 299 -28.99 -36.06 -27.47
C THR A 299 -28.28 -36.51 -26.20
N SER A 300 -28.57 -37.73 -25.71
CA SER A 300 -27.91 -38.26 -24.52
C SER A 300 -26.43 -38.52 -24.77
N THR A 301 -25.58 -38.36 -23.75
CA THR A 301 -24.12 -38.48 -23.89
C THR A 301 -23.47 -39.07 -22.65
N THR A 302 -22.40 -39.85 -22.85
CA THR A 302 -21.53 -40.40 -21.79
C THR A 302 -20.28 -39.55 -21.54
N GLU A 303 -20.01 -38.55 -22.38
CA GLU A 303 -18.77 -37.76 -22.34
C GLU A 303 -18.56 -37.04 -21.01
N ILE A 304 -19.63 -36.43 -20.49
CA ILE A 304 -19.61 -35.84 -19.15
C ILE A 304 -19.76 -36.89 -18.08
N GLU A 305 -20.57 -37.92 -18.28
CA GLU A 305 -20.79 -38.97 -17.27
C GLU A 305 -19.44 -39.59 -16.82
N GLU A 306 -18.49 -39.79 -17.75
CA GLU A 306 -17.13 -40.29 -17.43
C GLU A 306 -16.27 -39.31 -16.64
N ARG A 307 -16.27 -38.04 -17.04
CA ARG A 307 -15.54 -36.98 -16.32
C ARG A 307 -16.16 -36.75 -14.94
N PHE A 308 -17.48 -36.81 -14.85
CA PHE A 308 -18.26 -36.69 -13.64
C PHE A 308 -18.02 -37.87 -12.70
N ASP A 309 -18.02 -39.11 -13.20
CA ASP A 309 -17.68 -40.29 -12.40
C ASP A 309 -16.28 -40.16 -11.79
N ALA A 310 -15.27 -39.75 -12.57
CA ALA A 310 -13.91 -39.54 -12.07
C ALA A 310 -13.84 -38.45 -10.98
N LEU A 311 -14.57 -37.37 -11.18
CA LEU A 311 -14.67 -36.23 -10.27
C LEU A 311 -15.41 -36.57 -8.98
N VAL A 312 -16.50 -37.31 -9.09
CA VAL A 312 -17.25 -37.87 -7.96
C VAL A 312 -16.35 -38.83 -7.17
N GLN A 313 -15.60 -39.70 -7.84
CA GLN A 313 -14.66 -40.59 -7.14
C GLN A 313 -13.55 -39.80 -6.45
N HIS A 314 -13.04 -38.72 -7.05
CA HIS A 314 -12.08 -37.83 -6.42
C HIS A 314 -12.68 -37.17 -5.16
N TYR A 315 -13.84 -36.52 -5.25
CA TYR A 315 -14.49 -35.92 -4.08
C TYR A 315 -14.90 -36.95 -3.02
N LEU A 316 -15.44 -38.10 -3.41
CA LEU A 316 -15.76 -39.17 -2.47
C LEU A 316 -14.49 -39.72 -1.79
N SER A 317 -13.35 -39.75 -2.50
CA SER A 317 -12.07 -40.15 -1.91
C SER A 317 -11.56 -39.14 -0.89
N GLU A 318 -11.83 -37.84 -1.08
CA GLU A 318 -11.53 -36.79 -0.09
C GLU A 318 -12.47 -36.83 1.12
N ILE A 319 -13.75 -37.19 0.93
CA ILE A 319 -14.75 -37.22 1.99
C ILE A 319 -14.72 -38.56 2.80
N GLY A 320 -14.13 -39.63 2.25
CA GLY A 320 -13.83 -40.90 2.95
C GLY A 320 -14.56 -42.14 2.40
N THR A 321 -14.02 -43.33 2.71
CA THR A 321 -14.36 -44.61 2.06
C THR A 321 -15.69 -45.26 2.49
N LYS A 322 -16.41 -44.69 3.47
CA LYS A 322 -17.77 -45.12 3.84
C LYS A 322 -18.73 -43.93 3.76
N PRO A 323 -19.76 -44.00 2.91
CA PRO A 323 -20.83 -43.01 2.87
C PRO A 323 -21.57 -43.01 4.22
N THR A 324 -21.38 -41.98 5.04
CA THR A 324 -22.09 -41.78 6.32
C THR A 324 -22.92 -40.52 6.26
N LEU A 325 -23.89 -40.34 7.17
CA LEU A 325 -24.62 -39.08 7.27
C LEU A 325 -23.66 -37.87 7.42
N ALA A 326 -22.53 -38.02 8.12
CA ALA A 326 -21.53 -36.98 8.29
C ALA A 326 -20.84 -36.54 6.96
N THR A 327 -20.75 -37.44 5.97
CA THR A 327 -20.30 -37.14 4.60
C THR A 327 -21.18 -36.07 3.94
N LEU A 328 -22.50 -36.11 4.17
CA LEU A 328 -23.45 -35.13 3.64
C LEU A 328 -23.31 -33.76 4.31
N GLY A 329 -23.01 -33.72 5.62
CA GLY A 329 -22.70 -32.49 6.33
C GLY A 329 -21.42 -31.81 5.84
N ARG A 330 -20.36 -32.59 5.56
CA ARG A 330 -19.11 -32.07 4.98
C ARG A 330 -19.32 -31.54 3.57
N PHE A 331 -20.11 -32.24 2.77
CA PHE A 331 -20.53 -31.79 1.46
C PHE A 331 -21.21 -30.40 1.51
N LEU A 332 -22.10 -30.17 2.49
CA LEU A 332 -22.71 -28.85 2.71
C LEU A 332 -21.69 -27.76 3.08
N MET A 333 -20.65 -28.10 3.86
CA MET A 333 -19.56 -27.16 4.16
C MET A 333 -18.76 -26.81 2.91
N MET A 334 -18.47 -27.78 2.03
CA MET A 334 -17.78 -27.52 0.75
C MET A 334 -18.61 -26.66 -0.20
N GLN A 335 -19.94 -26.70 -0.09
CA GLN A 335 -20.84 -25.77 -0.79
C GLN A 335 -20.86 -24.36 -0.20
N GLY A 336 -20.18 -24.12 0.94
CA GLY A 336 -20.25 -22.87 1.68
C GLY A 336 -21.55 -22.68 2.49
N ASP A 337 -22.44 -23.68 2.54
CA ASP A 337 -23.68 -23.61 3.34
C ASP A 337 -23.43 -24.07 4.79
N TYR A 338 -22.60 -23.31 5.50
CA TYR A 338 -22.22 -23.58 6.88
C TYR A 338 -23.42 -23.61 7.83
N ASN A 339 -24.51 -22.89 7.53
CA ASN A 339 -25.71 -22.85 8.37
C ASN A 339 -26.52 -24.16 8.29
N ARG A 340 -26.71 -24.71 7.09
CA ARG A 340 -27.36 -26.03 6.95
C ARG A 340 -26.45 -27.13 7.47
N ALA A 341 -25.16 -27.05 7.17
CA ALA A 341 -24.17 -28.00 7.71
C ALA A 341 -24.20 -28.05 9.23
N GLN A 342 -24.20 -26.89 9.91
CA GLN A 342 -24.26 -26.80 11.37
C GLN A 342 -25.50 -27.46 11.94
N ARG A 343 -26.69 -27.09 11.43
CA ARG A 343 -27.97 -27.68 11.88
C ARG A 343 -27.96 -29.20 11.72
N TYR A 344 -27.36 -29.66 10.64
CA TYR A 344 -27.29 -31.07 10.31
C TYR A 344 -26.32 -31.84 11.22
N PHE A 345 -25.11 -31.32 11.46
CA PHE A 345 -24.17 -31.93 12.43
C PHE A 345 -24.72 -31.89 13.86
N GLN A 346 -25.41 -30.81 14.24
CA GLN A 346 -26.04 -30.69 15.55
C GLN A 346 -27.20 -31.69 15.71
N PHE A 347 -28.05 -31.84 14.68
CA PHE A 347 -29.09 -32.85 14.65
C PHE A 347 -28.53 -34.27 14.83
N LEU A 348 -27.42 -34.57 14.14
CA LEU A 348 -26.73 -35.86 14.26
C LEU A 348 -26.23 -36.15 15.69
N ILE A 349 -25.81 -35.12 16.42
CA ILE A 349 -25.37 -35.23 17.81
C ILE A 349 -26.57 -35.35 18.77
N ASP A 350 -27.64 -34.58 18.54
CA ASP A 350 -28.79 -34.45 19.45
C ASP A 350 -29.74 -35.66 19.41
N GLU A 351 -29.98 -36.28 18.25
CA GLU A 351 -30.88 -37.45 18.17
C GLU A 351 -30.30 -38.73 18.79
N ASN A 352 -29.02 -38.72 19.21
CA ASN A 352 -28.35 -39.90 19.77
C ASN A 352 -28.58 -41.15 18.90
N VAL A 353 -28.60 -40.95 17.56
CA VAL A 353 -28.80 -42.02 16.59
C VAL A 353 -27.77 -43.10 16.93
N SER A 354 -28.22 -44.31 17.22
CA SER A 354 -27.37 -45.43 17.65
C SER A 354 -26.39 -45.92 16.56
N GLU A 355 -26.09 -45.09 15.57
CA GLU A 355 -25.32 -45.36 14.35
C GLU A 355 -24.06 -44.52 14.20
N LEU A 356 -23.91 -43.41 14.94
CA LEU A 356 -22.64 -42.70 14.92
C LEU A 356 -21.61 -43.50 15.71
N ASP A 357 -20.78 -44.23 14.97
CA ASP A 357 -19.55 -44.80 15.49
C ASP A 357 -18.64 -43.70 16.03
N TYR A 358 -17.61 -44.14 16.73
CA TYR A 358 -16.62 -43.28 17.35
C TYR A 358 -16.03 -42.27 16.35
N ASP A 359 -15.72 -42.71 15.12
CA ASP A 359 -15.13 -41.87 14.06
C ASP A 359 -16.15 -40.84 13.55
N GLY A 360 -17.44 -41.21 13.41
CA GLY A 360 -18.52 -40.30 13.03
C GLY A 360 -18.71 -39.14 14.02
N ARG A 361 -18.55 -39.39 15.32
CA ARG A 361 -18.64 -38.35 16.37
C ARG A 361 -17.46 -37.36 16.28
N ILE A 362 -16.24 -37.87 16.06
CA ILE A 362 -15.05 -37.02 15.85
C ILE A 362 -15.29 -36.10 14.65
N ILE A 363 -15.75 -36.64 13.53
CA ILE A 363 -16.01 -35.86 12.32
C ILE A 363 -17.02 -34.75 12.60
N CYS A 364 -18.14 -35.06 13.27
CA CYS A 364 -19.18 -34.07 13.55
C CYS A 364 -18.65 -32.93 14.46
N PHE A 365 -17.95 -33.26 15.54
CA PHE A 365 -17.38 -32.23 16.42
C PHE A 365 -16.27 -31.41 15.75
N THR A 366 -15.38 -32.03 14.97
CA THR A 366 -14.34 -31.31 14.21
C THR A 366 -14.96 -30.35 13.20
N CYS A 367 -16.01 -30.77 12.48
CA CYS A 367 -16.72 -29.93 11.53
C CYS A 367 -17.48 -28.79 12.20
N LEU A 368 -18.13 -29.03 13.34
CA LEU A 368 -18.75 -27.96 14.13
C LEU A 368 -17.71 -26.96 14.63
N GLY A 369 -16.57 -27.43 15.13
CA GLY A 369 -15.44 -26.58 15.52
C GLY A 369 -15.01 -25.64 14.39
N HIS A 370 -14.86 -26.18 13.18
CA HIS A 370 -14.52 -25.38 12.01
C HIS A 370 -15.61 -24.36 11.63
N ILE A 371 -16.89 -24.76 11.67
CA ILE A 371 -18.01 -23.85 11.37
C ILE A 371 -18.05 -22.68 12.36
N HIS A 372 -17.86 -22.95 13.65
CA HIS A 372 -17.85 -21.92 14.68
C HIS A 372 -16.61 -21.01 14.56
N GLY A 373 -15.46 -21.57 14.16
CA GLY A 373 -14.25 -20.80 13.85
C GLY A 373 -14.46 -19.78 12.74
N GLU A 374 -15.01 -20.21 11.60
CA GLU A 374 -15.34 -19.33 10.45
C GLU A 374 -16.37 -18.25 10.81
N LYS A 375 -17.23 -18.48 11.82
CA LYS A 375 -18.20 -17.50 12.32
C LYS A 375 -17.61 -16.49 13.31
N GLY A 376 -16.35 -16.65 13.71
CA GLY A 376 -15.72 -15.86 14.78
C GLY A 376 -16.12 -16.29 16.19
N GLU A 377 -16.82 -17.41 16.35
CA GLU A 377 -17.30 -17.94 17.63
C GLU A 377 -16.23 -18.84 18.26
N TYR A 378 -15.04 -18.27 18.49
CA TYR A 378 -13.82 -19.02 18.78
C TYR A 378 -13.87 -19.87 20.06
N GLU A 379 -14.55 -19.40 21.12
CA GLU A 379 -14.71 -20.19 22.36
C GLU A 379 -15.53 -21.48 22.12
N GLN A 380 -16.57 -21.41 21.29
CA GLN A 380 -17.38 -22.57 20.94
C GLN A 380 -16.58 -23.53 20.05
N ALA A 381 -15.77 -22.99 19.14
CA ALA A 381 -14.86 -23.79 18.32
C ALA A 381 -13.87 -24.60 19.18
N LEU A 382 -13.25 -23.96 20.17
CA LEU A 382 -12.36 -24.62 21.12
C LEU A 382 -13.07 -25.67 21.98
N ASP A 383 -14.30 -25.41 22.44
CA ASP A 383 -15.09 -26.41 23.18
C ASP A 383 -15.32 -27.67 22.35
N TYR A 384 -15.70 -27.53 21.06
CA TYR A 384 -15.87 -28.68 20.18
C TYR A 384 -14.56 -29.43 19.92
N TYR A 385 -13.44 -28.73 19.70
CA TYR A 385 -12.13 -29.40 19.55
C TYR A 385 -11.66 -30.07 20.84
N GLN A 386 -11.95 -29.50 22.01
CA GLN A 386 -11.68 -30.12 23.29
C GLN A 386 -12.51 -31.40 23.48
N ARG A 387 -13.79 -31.40 23.05
CA ARG A 387 -14.62 -32.62 23.04
C ARG A 387 -14.01 -33.69 22.13
N VAL A 388 -13.47 -33.32 20.96
CA VAL A 388 -12.73 -34.26 20.09
C VAL A 388 -11.53 -34.84 20.84
N LEU A 389 -10.69 -34.02 21.47
CA LEU A 389 -9.55 -34.48 22.26
C LEU A 389 -9.97 -35.44 23.38
N THR A 390 -11.02 -35.12 24.14
CA THR A 390 -11.49 -36.03 25.21
C THR A 390 -11.97 -37.38 24.66
N LEU A 391 -12.60 -37.39 23.49
CA LEU A 391 -13.01 -38.62 22.81
C LEU A 391 -11.76 -39.42 22.38
N GLN A 392 -10.78 -38.75 21.77
CA GLN A 392 -9.48 -39.31 21.35
C GLN A 392 -8.71 -39.94 22.52
N GLN A 393 -8.59 -39.23 23.64
CA GLN A 393 -7.90 -39.70 24.86
C GLN A 393 -8.58 -40.91 25.52
N SER A 394 -9.90 -41.04 25.37
CA SER A 394 -10.64 -42.14 25.98
C SER A 394 -10.39 -43.50 25.33
N THR A 395 -9.84 -43.53 24.10
CA THR A 395 -9.70 -44.77 23.31
C THR A 395 -8.28 -45.05 22.83
N ARG A 396 -7.40 -44.03 22.73
CA ARG A 396 -6.05 -44.17 22.17
C ARG A 396 -5.00 -43.42 23.00
N PRO A 397 -3.72 -43.82 22.93
CA PRO A 397 -2.62 -43.08 23.54
C PRO A 397 -2.51 -41.66 22.96
N ASN A 398 -2.06 -40.70 23.77
CA ASN A 398 -2.02 -39.27 23.43
C ASN A 398 -1.14 -38.90 22.22
N ASP A 399 -0.27 -39.81 21.79
CA ASP A 399 0.62 -39.59 20.66
C ASP A 399 0.03 -40.12 19.34
N TYR A 400 -1.22 -40.63 19.31
CA TYR A 400 -1.80 -41.19 18.09
C TYR A 400 -2.00 -40.11 17.00
N ILE A 401 -1.78 -40.46 15.73
CA ILE A 401 -1.78 -39.50 14.60
C ILE A 401 -3.02 -38.60 14.51
N ASP A 402 -4.21 -39.09 14.88
CA ASP A 402 -5.46 -38.34 14.83
C ASP A 402 -5.47 -37.09 15.74
N PHE A 403 -4.64 -37.08 16.78
CA PHE A 403 -4.50 -35.92 17.67
C PHE A 403 -3.83 -34.73 16.98
N SER A 404 -2.95 -34.98 16.00
CA SER A 404 -2.23 -33.90 15.30
C SER A 404 -3.21 -32.93 14.65
N THR A 405 -4.21 -33.44 13.91
CA THR A 405 -5.20 -32.59 13.24
C THR A 405 -6.00 -31.74 14.22
N THR A 406 -6.35 -32.30 15.38
CA THR A 406 -7.08 -31.58 16.43
C THR A 406 -6.24 -30.46 17.04
N TYR A 407 -4.97 -30.73 17.39
CA TYR A 407 -4.05 -29.73 17.90
C TYR A 407 -3.72 -28.63 16.87
N ASN A 408 -3.57 -28.99 15.58
CA ASN A 408 -3.38 -27.99 14.53
C ASN A 408 -4.59 -27.04 14.42
N ASN A 409 -5.81 -27.58 14.47
CA ASN A 409 -7.02 -26.76 14.42
C ASN A 409 -7.19 -25.87 15.67
N ILE A 410 -6.85 -26.39 16.86
CA ILE A 410 -6.82 -25.60 18.09
C ILE A 410 -5.83 -24.44 17.95
N GLY A 411 -4.62 -24.71 17.43
CA GLY A 411 -3.61 -23.68 17.19
C GLY A 411 -4.07 -22.58 16.23
N VAL A 412 -4.80 -22.93 15.17
CA VAL A 412 -5.39 -21.94 14.24
C VAL A 412 -6.44 -21.08 14.96
N ILE A 413 -7.34 -21.66 15.76
CA ILE A 413 -8.34 -20.87 16.50
C ILE A 413 -7.70 -19.98 17.57
N GLN A 414 -6.67 -20.46 18.27
CA GLN A 414 -5.92 -19.67 19.25
C GLN A 414 -5.20 -18.49 18.58
N MET A 415 -4.67 -18.68 17.37
CA MET A 415 -4.11 -17.59 16.56
C MET A 415 -5.17 -16.52 16.26
N GLU A 416 -6.35 -16.93 15.79
CA GLU A 416 -7.46 -16.00 15.49
C GLU A 416 -8.01 -15.28 16.74
N GLN A 417 -7.82 -15.86 17.94
CA GLN A 417 -8.11 -15.21 19.22
C GLN A 417 -7.01 -14.24 19.71
N GLY A 418 -5.85 -14.21 19.05
CA GLY A 418 -4.67 -13.45 19.49
C GLY A 418 -3.83 -14.13 20.58
N GLN A 419 -4.10 -15.41 20.89
CA GLN A 419 -3.35 -16.22 21.86
C GLN A 419 -2.17 -16.91 21.18
N TYR A 420 -1.17 -16.12 20.78
CA TYR A 420 -0.12 -16.60 19.89
C TYR A 420 0.85 -17.61 20.54
N ILE A 421 1.09 -17.51 21.86
CA ILE A 421 2.00 -18.43 22.56
C ILE A 421 1.36 -19.81 22.63
N GLU A 422 0.11 -19.87 23.07
CA GLU A 422 -0.69 -21.10 23.15
C GLU A 422 -0.88 -21.72 21.76
N ALA A 423 -1.08 -20.90 20.73
CA ALA A 423 -1.15 -21.34 19.35
C ALA A 423 0.13 -22.06 18.89
N ILE A 424 1.31 -21.50 19.20
CA ILE A 424 2.59 -22.16 18.89
C ILE A 424 2.76 -23.47 19.67
N GLU A 425 2.38 -23.51 20.95
CA GLU A 425 2.45 -24.75 21.74
C GLU A 425 1.56 -25.85 21.14
N SER A 426 0.32 -25.52 20.77
CA SER A 426 -0.60 -26.47 20.12
C SER A 426 -0.08 -26.92 18.75
N LEU A 427 0.43 -26.01 17.92
CA LEU A 427 1.00 -26.36 16.61
C LEU A 427 2.29 -27.19 16.73
N GLN A 428 3.13 -26.90 17.73
CA GLN A 428 4.33 -27.68 18.01
C GLN A 428 3.97 -29.10 18.46
N HIS A 429 2.95 -29.26 19.31
CA HIS A 429 2.44 -30.57 19.67
C HIS A 429 1.91 -31.37 18.47
N SER A 430 1.16 -30.73 17.57
CA SER A 430 0.75 -31.35 16.30
C SER A 430 1.96 -31.80 15.47
N LEU A 431 2.97 -30.93 15.33
CA LEU A 431 4.17 -31.23 14.57
C LEU A 431 4.98 -32.39 15.15
N ASP A 432 5.14 -32.47 16.47
CA ASP A 432 5.87 -33.54 17.15
C ASP A 432 5.18 -34.90 16.96
N ILE A 433 3.85 -34.93 17.03
CA ILE A 433 3.04 -36.13 16.73
C ILE A 433 3.27 -36.56 15.27
N ASP A 434 3.16 -35.63 14.33
CA ASP A 434 3.32 -35.92 12.91
C ASP A 434 4.74 -36.43 12.56
N LEU A 435 5.78 -35.85 13.16
CA LEU A 435 7.18 -36.24 12.94
C LEU A 435 7.52 -37.59 13.57
N SER A 436 6.86 -37.97 14.67
CA SER A 436 7.09 -39.27 15.34
C SER A 436 6.51 -40.46 14.56
N HIS A 437 5.59 -40.22 13.62
CA HIS A 437 4.91 -41.25 12.84
C HIS A 437 5.50 -41.40 11.44
N GLN A 438 6.10 -42.56 11.14
CA GLN A 438 6.80 -42.81 9.86
C GLN A 438 5.91 -42.74 8.61
N ASN A 439 4.59 -42.89 8.76
CA ASN A 439 3.62 -42.88 7.65
C ASN A 439 2.83 -41.57 7.55
N THR A 440 3.20 -40.52 8.29
CA THR A 440 2.49 -39.25 8.21
C THR A 440 2.61 -38.64 6.83
N HIS A 441 1.48 -38.16 6.32
CA HIS A 441 1.44 -37.50 5.03
C HIS A 441 2.25 -36.20 5.09
N GLN A 442 3.32 -36.10 4.29
CA GLN A 442 4.25 -34.96 4.29
C GLN A 442 3.54 -33.61 4.10
N LEU A 443 2.42 -33.56 3.37
CA LEU A 443 1.62 -32.34 3.22
C LEU A 443 0.98 -31.83 4.52
N ILE A 444 0.71 -32.70 5.50
CA ILE A 444 0.19 -32.29 6.82
C ILE A 444 1.28 -31.53 7.58
N ILE A 445 2.50 -32.08 7.61
CA ILE A 445 3.68 -31.43 8.20
C ILE A 445 3.92 -30.06 7.54
N ALA A 446 3.78 -29.97 6.22
CA ALA A 446 3.90 -28.72 5.49
C ALA A 446 2.82 -27.70 5.89
N ALA A 447 1.57 -28.13 6.10
CA ALA A 447 0.49 -27.27 6.57
C ALA A 447 0.76 -26.74 7.98
N THR A 448 1.21 -27.59 8.91
CA THR A 448 1.55 -27.19 10.28
C THR A 448 2.68 -26.15 10.30
N TYR A 449 3.74 -26.35 9.53
CA TYR A 449 4.80 -25.33 9.37
C TYR A 449 4.28 -24.01 8.79
N ASN A 450 3.33 -24.05 7.85
CA ASN A 450 2.73 -22.82 7.30
C ASN A 450 1.90 -22.08 8.37
N ASN A 451 1.12 -22.80 9.16
CA ASN A 451 0.34 -22.19 10.24
C ASN A 451 1.25 -21.60 11.33
N MET A 452 2.33 -22.30 11.71
CA MET A 452 3.35 -21.75 12.61
C MET A 452 4.00 -20.49 12.03
N ALA A 453 4.22 -20.45 10.72
CA ALA A 453 4.75 -19.27 10.06
C ALA A 453 3.81 -18.06 10.18
N LEU A 454 2.49 -18.28 10.05
CA LEU A 454 1.48 -17.23 10.23
C LEU A 454 1.45 -16.73 11.68
N VAL A 455 1.47 -17.64 12.66
CA VAL A 455 1.50 -17.25 14.08
C VAL A 455 2.76 -16.44 14.41
N TYR A 456 3.94 -16.88 13.95
CA TYR A 456 5.17 -16.11 14.14
C TYR A 456 5.14 -14.76 13.44
N ALA A 457 4.45 -14.63 12.30
CA ALA A 457 4.26 -13.35 11.62
C ALA A 457 3.40 -12.39 12.46
N GLU A 458 2.29 -12.86 13.04
CA GLU A 458 1.46 -12.06 13.96
C GLU A 458 2.22 -11.66 15.24
N MET A 459 3.18 -12.48 15.68
CA MET A 459 4.10 -12.16 16.79
C MET A 459 5.25 -11.20 16.39
N GLN A 460 5.35 -10.81 15.12
CA GLN A 460 6.46 -10.04 14.55
C GLN A 460 7.83 -10.74 14.69
N ASP A 461 7.87 -12.08 14.76
CA ASP A 461 9.10 -12.88 14.68
C ASP A 461 9.32 -13.34 13.23
N HIS A 462 9.66 -12.37 12.38
CA HIS A 462 9.83 -12.57 10.93
C HIS A 462 10.91 -13.61 10.59
N SER A 463 11.90 -13.81 11.47
CA SER A 463 12.95 -14.82 11.25
C SER A 463 12.38 -16.24 11.32
N LYS A 464 11.62 -16.56 12.38
CA LYS A 464 11.00 -17.88 12.52
C LYS A 464 9.86 -18.09 11.53
N ALA A 465 9.10 -17.04 11.23
CA ALA A 465 8.05 -17.08 10.21
C ALA A 465 8.61 -17.50 8.84
N MET A 466 9.74 -16.92 8.46
CA MET A 466 10.45 -17.24 7.23
C MET A 466 10.98 -18.68 7.23
N GLU A 467 11.66 -19.10 8.30
CA GLU A 467 12.18 -20.47 8.44
C GLU A 467 11.07 -21.53 8.30
N CYS A 468 9.94 -21.31 8.96
CA CYS A 468 8.78 -22.21 8.88
C CYS A 468 8.17 -22.22 7.47
N SER A 469 8.06 -21.05 6.83
CA SER A 469 7.58 -20.93 5.44
C SER A 469 8.49 -21.68 4.44
N GLU A 470 9.82 -21.57 4.61
CA GLU A 470 10.80 -22.27 3.77
C GLU A 470 10.75 -23.79 3.97
N LYS A 471 10.65 -24.25 5.22
CA LYS A 471 10.48 -25.67 5.56
C LYS A 471 9.21 -26.23 4.93
N SER A 472 8.09 -25.53 5.09
CA SER A 472 6.80 -25.90 4.48
C SER A 472 6.91 -26.02 2.96
N LEU A 473 7.51 -25.02 2.30
CA LEU A 473 7.68 -25.02 0.85
C LEU A 473 8.60 -26.14 0.37
N LYS A 474 9.70 -26.42 1.08
CA LYS A 474 10.63 -27.49 0.71
C LYS A 474 9.96 -28.87 0.72
N ILE A 475 9.08 -29.11 1.68
CA ILE A 475 8.32 -30.35 1.79
C ILE A 475 7.33 -30.48 0.62
N ASP A 476 6.56 -29.43 0.32
CA ASP A 476 5.61 -29.42 -0.82
C ASP A 476 6.30 -29.71 -2.16
N LEU A 477 7.48 -29.12 -2.38
CA LEU A 477 8.25 -29.27 -3.61
C LEU A 477 8.88 -30.67 -3.74
N ALA A 478 9.16 -31.35 -2.62
CA ALA A 478 9.72 -32.70 -2.62
C ALA A 478 8.66 -33.79 -2.82
N TYR A 479 7.39 -33.51 -2.49
CA TYR A 479 6.33 -34.51 -2.46
C TYR A 479 5.77 -34.88 -3.85
N ASN A 480 5.62 -33.93 -4.79
CA ASN A 480 5.24 -34.24 -6.18
C ASN A 480 5.56 -33.08 -7.17
N ARG A 481 5.55 -33.33 -8.49
CA ARG A 481 5.63 -32.27 -9.52
C ARG A 481 4.31 -31.53 -9.70
N ASP A 482 3.17 -32.18 -9.43
CA ASP A 482 1.85 -31.55 -9.57
C ASP A 482 1.52 -30.61 -8.39
N THR A 483 2.11 -30.80 -7.20
CA THR A 483 1.98 -29.86 -6.07
C THR A 483 2.59 -28.49 -6.38
N MET A 484 3.55 -28.40 -7.31
CA MET A 484 4.08 -27.11 -7.79
C MET A 484 3.01 -26.22 -8.44
N LYS A 485 1.87 -26.77 -8.86
CA LYS A 485 0.76 -26.01 -9.47
C LYS A 485 -0.40 -25.79 -8.51
N HIS A 486 -0.28 -26.23 -7.25
CA HIS A 486 -1.36 -26.14 -6.28
C HIS A 486 -1.56 -24.70 -5.77
N PRO A 487 -2.80 -24.19 -5.66
CA PRO A 487 -3.07 -22.83 -5.17
C PRO A 487 -2.43 -22.51 -3.80
N LEU A 488 -2.37 -23.48 -2.88
CA LEU A 488 -1.72 -23.28 -1.57
C LEU A 488 -0.21 -23.04 -1.67
N THR A 489 0.47 -23.62 -2.67
CA THR A 489 1.90 -23.35 -2.91
C THR A 489 2.12 -21.91 -3.39
N ALA A 490 1.16 -21.33 -4.11
CA ALA A 490 1.20 -19.92 -4.48
C ALA A 490 1.09 -18.99 -3.26
N VAL A 491 0.27 -19.35 -2.26
CA VAL A 491 0.17 -18.60 -0.99
C VAL A 491 1.51 -18.60 -0.26
N LYS A 492 2.19 -19.75 -0.18
CA LYS A 492 3.53 -19.85 0.45
C LYS A 492 4.56 -18.97 -0.26
N TYR A 493 4.59 -19.01 -1.59
CA TYR A 493 5.46 -18.13 -2.37
C TYR A 493 5.11 -16.64 -2.20
N HIS A 494 3.83 -16.29 -2.10
CA HIS A 494 3.41 -14.93 -1.79
C HIS A 494 3.91 -14.47 -0.43
N ASN A 495 3.74 -15.29 0.62
CA ASN A 495 4.18 -14.99 1.97
C ASN A 495 5.70 -14.81 2.04
N LEU A 496 6.47 -15.72 1.42
CA LEU A 496 7.92 -15.55 1.29
C LEU A 496 8.29 -14.25 0.57
N GLY A 497 7.58 -13.89 -0.49
CA GLY A 497 7.73 -12.60 -1.16
C GLY A 497 7.55 -11.42 -0.22
N SER A 498 6.53 -11.47 0.65
CA SER A 498 6.26 -10.44 1.66
C SER A 498 7.39 -10.34 2.68
N TRP A 499 7.94 -11.47 3.14
CA TRP A 499 9.03 -11.49 4.11
C TRP A 499 10.34 -10.94 3.54
N TYR A 500 10.60 -11.19 2.25
CA TYR A 500 11.75 -10.59 1.58
C TYR A 500 11.56 -9.09 1.33
N GLU A 501 10.34 -8.59 1.09
CA GLU A 501 10.06 -7.14 1.05
C GLU A 501 10.32 -6.48 2.40
N GLU A 502 9.88 -7.07 3.51
CA GLU A 502 10.11 -6.54 4.85
C GLU A 502 11.60 -6.44 5.19
N LYS A 503 12.43 -7.36 4.65
CA LYS A 503 13.89 -7.29 4.75
C LYS A 503 14.56 -6.35 3.75
N ASN A 504 13.78 -5.57 2.98
CA ASN A 504 14.26 -4.72 1.88
C ASN A 504 15.08 -5.49 0.82
N GLN A 505 14.76 -6.78 0.62
CA GLN A 505 15.37 -7.65 -0.38
C GLN A 505 14.45 -7.80 -1.60
N HIS A 506 14.19 -6.68 -2.27
CA HIS A 506 13.20 -6.57 -3.35
C HIS A 506 13.42 -7.55 -4.51
N GLU A 507 14.67 -7.87 -4.88
CA GLU A 507 14.95 -8.84 -5.95
C GLU A 507 14.50 -10.27 -5.60
N ASN A 508 14.72 -10.69 -4.35
CA ASN A 508 14.24 -11.98 -3.86
C ASN A 508 12.71 -11.97 -3.80
N ALA A 509 12.11 -10.90 -3.29
CA ALA A 509 10.66 -10.75 -3.25
C ALA A 509 10.01 -10.85 -4.63
N ILE A 510 10.55 -10.15 -5.64
CA ILE A 510 10.09 -10.22 -7.03
C ILE A 510 10.10 -11.67 -7.53
N ASN A 511 11.20 -12.41 -7.32
CA ASN A 511 11.31 -13.81 -7.75
C ASN A 511 10.21 -14.70 -7.13
N TYR A 512 9.93 -14.53 -5.84
CA TYR A 512 8.90 -15.30 -5.14
C TYR A 512 7.49 -14.90 -5.55
N TYR A 513 7.20 -13.61 -5.68
CA TYR A 513 5.90 -13.14 -6.18
C TYR A 513 5.65 -13.56 -7.64
N GLU A 514 6.67 -13.58 -8.49
CA GLU A 514 6.55 -14.08 -9.88
C GLU A 514 6.21 -15.57 -9.91
N LYS A 515 6.82 -16.39 -9.03
CA LYS A 515 6.48 -17.80 -8.86
C LYS A 515 5.04 -18.00 -8.40
N ALA A 516 4.62 -17.26 -7.37
CA ALA A 516 3.24 -17.27 -6.88
C ALA A 516 2.25 -16.91 -8.00
N LEU A 517 2.54 -15.83 -8.73
CA LEU A 517 1.69 -15.32 -9.81
C LEU A 517 1.62 -16.29 -11.00
N THR A 518 2.70 -17.00 -11.29
CA THR A 518 2.73 -18.02 -12.37
C THR A 518 1.75 -19.14 -12.07
N ILE A 519 1.72 -19.62 -10.82
CA ILE A 519 0.77 -20.64 -10.36
C ILE A 519 -0.65 -20.07 -10.39
N GLN A 520 -0.87 -18.89 -9.82
CA GLN A 520 -2.19 -18.24 -9.77
C GLN A 520 -2.75 -17.95 -11.17
N LYS A 521 -1.92 -17.59 -12.16
CA LYS A 521 -2.37 -17.40 -13.55
C LYS A 521 -2.84 -18.69 -14.22
N ALA A 522 -2.31 -19.83 -13.79
CA ALA A 522 -2.69 -21.13 -14.34
C ALA A 522 -3.97 -21.69 -13.71
N SER A 523 -4.28 -21.31 -12.46
CA SER A 523 -5.39 -21.90 -11.68
C SER A 523 -6.52 -20.92 -11.33
N LEU A 524 -6.30 -19.60 -11.38
CA LEU A 524 -7.27 -18.59 -10.95
C LEU A 524 -7.60 -17.62 -12.09
N PRO A 525 -8.88 -17.20 -12.20
CA PRO A 525 -9.26 -16.21 -13.19
C PRO A 525 -8.61 -14.84 -12.88
N PRO A 526 -8.50 -13.94 -13.88
CA PRO A 526 -7.77 -12.67 -13.73
C PRO A 526 -8.27 -11.75 -12.61
N ASP A 527 -9.54 -11.88 -12.26
CA ASP A 527 -10.29 -11.12 -11.26
C ASP A 527 -10.23 -11.72 -9.84
N HIS A 528 -9.56 -12.85 -9.66
CA HIS A 528 -9.47 -13.47 -8.34
C HIS A 528 -8.67 -12.61 -7.34
N SER A 529 -9.21 -12.40 -6.13
CA SER A 529 -8.63 -11.50 -5.12
C SER A 529 -7.18 -11.82 -4.76
N SER A 530 -6.82 -13.10 -4.61
CA SER A 530 -5.44 -13.52 -4.32
C SER A 530 -4.45 -13.17 -5.44
N ARG A 531 -4.90 -13.22 -6.70
CA ARG A 531 -4.07 -12.85 -7.86
C ARG A 531 -3.83 -11.35 -7.88
N ILE A 532 -4.89 -10.56 -7.69
CA ILE A 532 -4.83 -9.10 -7.60
C ILE A 532 -3.90 -8.65 -6.45
N MET A 533 -3.93 -9.35 -5.31
CA MET A 533 -3.05 -9.07 -4.18
C MET A 533 -1.58 -9.30 -4.56
N THR A 534 -1.24 -10.47 -5.12
CA THR A 534 0.13 -10.76 -5.58
C THR A 534 0.60 -9.78 -6.65
N GLU A 535 -0.25 -9.43 -7.62
CA GLU A 535 0.08 -8.44 -8.65
C GLU A 535 0.33 -7.05 -8.06
N SER A 536 -0.42 -6.67 -7.00
CA SER A 536 -0.22 -5.41 -6.26
C SER A 536 1.14 -5.40 -5.55
N CYS A 537 1.46 -6.45 -4.78
CA CYS A 537 2.72 -6.54 -4.04
C CYS A 537 3.91 -6.60 -5.00
N LEU A 538 3.79 -7.35 -6.10
CA LEU A 538 4.81 -7.41 -7.13
C LEU A 538 5.06 -6.04 -7.78
N ALA A 539 4.02 -5.24 -8.01
CA ALA A 539 4.17 -3.88 -8.54
C ALA A 539 4.94 -2.97 -7.59
N ILE A 540 4.71 -3.09 -6.27
CA ILE A 540 5.45 -2.37 -5.23
C ILE A 540 6.91 -2.82 -5.21
N ALA A 541 7.16 -4.13 -5.21
CA ALA A 541 8.51 -4.68 -5.19
C ALA A 541 9.36 -4.24 -6.40
N TYR A 542 8.77 -4.23 -7.61
CA TYR A 542 9.46 -3.66 -8.79
C TYR A 542 9.76 -2.17 -8.64
N PHE A 543 8.84 -1.42 -8.03
CA PHE A 543 9.05 0.00 -7.80
C PHE A 543 10.21 0.20 -6.83
N GLN A 544 10.22 -0.48 -5.68
CA GLN A 544 11.28 -0.38 -4.68
C GLN A 544 12.63 -0.93 -5.16
N SER A 545 12.64 -1.87 -6.12
CA SER A 545 13.88 -2.37 -6.73
C SER A 545 14.53 -1.42 -7.75
N GLY A 546 14.10 -0.15 -7.85
CA GLY A 546 14.59 0.83 -8.82
C GLY A 546 13.94 0.75 -10.21
N LYS A 547 13.03 -0.21 -10.47
CA LYS A 547 12.31 -0.34 -11.77
C LYS A 547 11.01 0.47 -11.74
N HIS A 548 11.12 1.77 -11.41
CA HIS A 548 10.00 2.65 -11.06
C HIS A 548 8.89 2.65 -12.13
N GLN A 549 9.26 2.79 -13.41
CA GLN A 549 8.29 2.85 -14.51
C GLN A 549 7.50 1.55 -14.67
N LEU A 550 8.17 0.39 -14.55
CA LEU A 550 7.53 -0.91 -14.66
C LEU A 550 6.58 -1.17 -13.48
N GLY A 551 7.00 -0.80 -12.27
CA GLY A 551 6.18 -0.88 -11.06
C GLY A 551 4.90 -0.04 -11.19
N LEU A 552 5.04 1.21 -11.64
CA LEU A 552 3.90 2.11 -11.86
C LEU A 552 2.91 1.56 -12.90
N GLU A 553 3.40 1.09 -14.05
CA GLU A 553 2.56 0.51 -15.10
C GLU A 553 1.78 -0.72 -14.62
N LYS A 554 2.42 -1.59 -13.82
CA LYS A 554 1.75 -2.76 -13.22
C LYS A 554 0.70 -2.35 -12.19
N CYS A 555 1.00 -1.36 -11.34
CA CYS A 555 0.06 -0.84 -10.35
C CYS A 555 -1.19 -0.22 -11.01
N LEU A 556 -1.02 0.50 -12.13
CA LEU A 556 -2.12 1.05 -12.91
C LEU A 556 -2.99 -0.04 -13.55
N LYS A 557 -2.39 -1.13 -14.05
CA LYS A 557 -3.15 -2.29 -14.58
C LYS A 557 -3.98 -2.95 -13.49
N VAL A 558 -3.41 -3.16 -12.30
CA VAL A 558 -4.12 -3.71 -11.14
C VAL A 558 -5.32 -2.83 -10.75
N LEU A 559 -5.14 -1.51 -10.75
CA LEU A 559 -6.24 -0.57 -10.47
C LEU A 559 -7.34 -0.67 -11.53
N ASP A 560 -6.99 -0.76 -12.82
CA ASP A 560 -7.96 -0.90 -13.91
C ASP A 560 -8.76 -2.21 -13.80
N THR A 561 -8.11 -3.34 -13.46
CA THR A 561 -8.81 -4.61 -13.18
C THR A 561 -9.82 -4.44 -12.04
N LYS A 562 -9.41 -3.87 -10.90
CA LYS A 562 -10.29 -3.63 -9.74
C LYS A 562 -11.47 -2.70 -10.06
N LEU A 563 -11.29 -1.72 -10.96
CA LEU A 563 -12.35 -0.78 -11.35
C LEU A 563 -13.42 -1.41 -12.26
N ARG A 564 -13.10 -2.49 -12.97
CA ARG A 564 -14.02 -3.18 -13.90
C ARG A 564 -15.00 -4.15 -13.21
N GLU A 565 -14.73 -4.56 -11.98
CA GLU A 565 -15.38 -5.74 -11.37
C GLU A 565 -16.74 -5.50 -10.69
N ARG A 566 -17.09 -4.30 -10.19
CA ARG A 566 -18.40 -3.97 -9.55
C ARG A 566 -18.38 -2.52 -8.98
N PRO A 567 -19.50 -1.92 -8.51
CA PRO A 567 -19.61 -0.47 -8.44
C PRO A 567 -18.57 0.16 -7.49
N LEU A 568 -18.08 1.34 -7.90
CA LEU A 568 -17.19 2.21 -7.15
C LEU A 568 -17.51 2.17 -5.65
N ASN A 569 -16.50 1.90 -4.81
CA ASN A 569 -16.45 2.07 -3.34
C ASN A 569 -16.14 0.78 -2.54
N PHE A 570 -14.93 0.22 -2.70
CA PHE A 570 -14.36 -0.81 -1.83
C PHE A 570 -13.11 -0.29 -1.09
N PRO A 571 -12.88 -0.69 0.19
CA PRO A 571 -11.64 -0.38 0.92
C PRO A 571 -10.35 -0.78 0.18
N SER A 572 -10.38 -1.87 -0.58
CA SER A 572 -9.23 -2.36 -1.35
C SER A 572 -8.79 -1.42 -2.49
N LEU A 573 -9.65 -0.51 -2.95
CA LEU A 573 -9.30 0.56 -3.90
C LEU A 573 -8.54 1.70 -3.21
N ALA A 574 -8.84 1.98 -1.95
CA ALA A 574 -8.17 3.04 -1.19
C ALA A 574 -6.67 2.76 -1.04
N LYS A 575 -6.30 1.51 -0.74
CA LYS A 575 -4.90 1.06 -0.67
C LYS A 575 -4.17 1.19 -2.02
N SER A 576 -4.83 0.84 -3.13
CA SER A 576 -4.25 1.03 -4.47
C SER A 576 -4.00 2.51 -4.79
N TYR A 577 -4.92 3.41 -4.42
CA TYR A 577 -4.71 4.84 -4.58
C TYR A 577 -3.63 5.42 -3.65
N ILE A 578 -3.45 4.87 -2.45
CA ILE A 578 -2.35 5.22 -1.53
C ILE A 578 -1.01 4.85 -2.17
N ASN A 579 -0.90 3.62 -2.68
CA ASN A 579 0.33 3.14 -3.31
C ASN A 579 0.69 3.98 -4.55
N LEU A 580 -0.28 4.27 -5.42
CA LEU A 580 -0.05 5.19 -6.55
C LEU A 580 0.31 6.60 -6.10
N GLY A 581 -0.30 7.09 -5.02
CA GLY A 581 0.04 8.37 -4.40
C GLY A 581 1.51 8.44 -3.99
N GLY A 582 2.00 7.42 -3.28
CA GLY A 582 3.41 7.31 -2.90
C GLY A 582 4.33 7.15 -4.10
N MET A 583 3.98 6.31 -5.07
CA MET A 583 4.78 6.13 -6.30
C MET A 583 4.93 7.42 -7.11
N TYR A 584 3.86 8.22 -7.24
CA TYR A 584 3.95 9.52 -7.93
C TYR A 584 4.72 10.57 -7.12
N GLU A 585 4.66 10.51 -5.79
CA GLU A 585 5.45 11.38 -4.91
C GLU A 585 6.95 11.12 -5.07
N GLU A 586 7.38 9.85 -5.03
CA GLU A 586 8.78 9.47 -5.25
C GLU A 586 9.28 9.81 -6.67
N LEU A 587 8.39 9.79 -7.68
CA LEU A 587 8.70 10.23 -9.04
C LEU A 587 8.68 11.76 -9.23
N GLY A 588 8.29 12.53 -8.21
CA GLY A 588 8.20 13.99 -8.26
C GLY A 588 6.94 14.55 -8.94
N ASP A 589 5.99 13.71 -9.38
CA ASP A 589 4.69 14.16 -9.91
C ASP A 589 3.70 14.41 -8.76
N LEU A 590 3.98 15.47 -8.00
CA LEU A 590 3.25 15.83 -6.78
C LEU A 590 1.76 16.10 -7.03
N ILE A 591 1.38 16.53 -8.24
CA ILE A 591 -0.02 16.81 -8.61
C ILE A 591 -0.80 15.50 -8.70
N LYS A 592 -0.30 14.51 -9.44
CA LYS A 592 -0.95 13.20 -9.53
C LYS A 592 -0.93 12.48 -8.18
N ALA A 593 0.14 12.65 -7.38
CA ALA A 593 0.19 12.13 -6.02
C ALA A 593 -0.96 12.69 -5.16
N GLU A 594 -1.14 14.01 -5.15
CA GLU A 594 -2.22 14.69 -4.41
C GLU A 594 -3.62 14.21 -4.85
N GLU A 595 -3.86 14.08 -6.15
CA GLU A 595 -5.14 13.61 -6.70
C GLU A 595 -5.50 12.19 -6.25
N ASN A 596 -4.55 11.25 -6.34
CA ASN A 596 -4.78 9.87 -5.93
C ASN A 596 -4.99 9.74 -4.42
N LEU A 597 -4.19 10.45 -3.62
CA LEU A 597 -4.35 10.44 -2.15
C LEU A 597 -5.68 11.04 -1.70
N LYS A 598 -6.18 12.09 -2.37
CA LYS A 598 -7.53 12.63 -2.13
C LYS A 598 -8.63 11.63 -2.48
N LYS A 599 -8.49 10.91 -3.60
CA LYS A 599 -9.43 9.81 -3.96
C LYS A 599 -9.43 8.72 -2.89
N SER A 600 -8.25 8.32 -2.42
CA SER A 600 -8.14 7.36 -1.32
C SER A 600 -8.82 7.86 -0.05
N LEU A 601 -8.49 9.07 0.42
CA LEU A 601 -9.10 9.66 1.62
C LEU A 601 -10.62 9.81 1.51
N HIS A 602 -11.16 10.07 0.32
CA HIS A 602 -12.60 10.10 0.10
C HIS A 602 -13.25 8.73 0.35
N ILE A 603 -12.62 7.65 -0.14
CA ILE A 603 -13.06 6.27 0.09
C ILE A 603 -12.91 5.91 1.57
N CYS A 604 -11.75 6.18 2.16
CA CYS A 604 -11.47 5.90 3.57
C CYS A 604 -12.48 6.57 4.49
N LYS A 605 -12.75 7.87 4.34
CA LYS A 605 -13.70 8.61 5.20
C LYS A 605 -15.14 8.10 5.11
N ARG A 606 -15.51 7.46 4.00
CA ARG A 606 -16.89 7.02 3.74
C ARG A 606 -17.13 5.58 4.18
N HIS A 607 -16.12 4.72 4.13
CA HIS A 607 -16.26 3.27 4.29
C HIS A 607 -15.36 2.64 5.35
N LEU A 608 -14.25 3.29 5.68
CA LEU A 608 -13.38 2.87 6.77
C LEU A 608 -13.70 3.73 7.99
N ALA A 609 -13.73 3.13 9.19
CA ALA A 609 -13.82 3.94 10.40
C ALA A 609 -12.68 4.96 10.42
N ASN A 610 -12.91 6.17 10.95
CA ASN A 610 -11.92 7.27 11.00
C ASN A 610 -10.58 6.93 11.69
N HIS A 611 -10.43 5.71 12.19
CA HIS A 611 -9.29 5.17 12.94
C HIS A 611 -8.48 4.13 12.15
N HIS A 612 -8.83 3.83 10.89
CA HIS A 612 -8.16 2.81 10.09
C HIS A 612 -6.74 3.25 9.68
N THR A 613 -5.77 2.34 9.74
CA THR A 613 -4.33 2.54 9.41
C THR A 613 -4.12 3.18 8.03
N ASP A 614 -4.82 2.69 7.01
CA ASP A 614 -4.76 3.27 5.65
C ASP A 614 -5.11 4.76 5.60
N THR A 615 -6.01 5.23 6.46
CA THR A 615 -6.36 6.66 6.55
C THR A 615 -5.19 7.48 7.07
N ALA A 616 -4.50 6.98 8.09
CA ALA A 616 -3.31 7.62 8.63
C ALA A 616 -2.18 7.66 7.60
N THR A 617 -1.92 6.54 6.93
CA THR A 617 -0.91 6.45 5.86
C THR A 617 -1.20 7.43 4.73
N ALA A 618 -2.47 7.55 4.30
CA ALA A 618 -2.85 8.51 3.29
C ALA A 618 -2.60 9.96 3.72
N TYR A 619 -2.90 10.32 4.98
CA TYR A 619 -2.57 11.64 5.51
C TYR A 619 -1.06 11.88 5.60
N ARG A 620 -0.28 10.89 6.03
CA ARG A 620 1.18 11.00 6.10
C ARG A 620 1.77 11.29 4.73
N ILE A 621 1.45 10.48 3.71
CA ILE A 621 1.97 10.68 2.34
C ILE A 621 1.47 11.99 1.76
N LEU A 622 0.23 12.40 2.05
CA LEU A 622 -0.26 13.70 1.62
C LEU A 622 0.50 14.87 2.30
N GLY A 623 0.98 14.66 3.53
CA GLY A 623 1.92 15.55 4.20
C GLY A 623 3.24 15.68 3.44
N ASP A 624 3.81 14.55 3.03
CA ASP A 624 5.05 14.46 2.23
C ASP A 624 4.89 15.20 0.89
N VAL A 625 3.78 14.97 0.19
CA VAL A 625 3.44 15.67 -1.05
C VAL A 625 3.35 17.18 -0.85
N TYR A 626 2.72 17.65 0.23
CA TYR A 626 2.63 19.09 0.50
C TYR A 626 3.98 19.70 0.91
N ASP A 627 4.85 18.93 1.55
CA ASP A 627 6.22 19.36 1.85
C ASP A 627 7.04 19.52 0.56
N GLY A 628 6.99 18.53 -0.34
CA GLY A 628 7.60 18.63 -1.67
C GLY A 628 7.07 19.81 -2.51
N MET A 629 5.82 20.24 -2.27
CA MET A 629 5.23 21.45 -2.89
C MET A 629 5.61 22.76 -2.18
N GLY A 630 6.43 22.73 -1.12
CA GLY A 630 6.78 23.90 -0.30
C GLY A 630 5.64 24.42 0.60
N LYS A 631 4.54 23.67 0.75
CA LYS A 631 3.34 24.06 1.53
C LYS A 631 3.44 23.57 2.97
N THR A 632 4.46 24.01 3.70
CA THR A 632 4.83 23.57 5.06
C THR A 632 3.67 23.50 6.05
N LYS A 633 2.81 24.52 6.11
CA LYS A 633 1.63 24.53 7.00
C LYS A 633 0.63 23.41 6.70
N LYS A 634 0.43 23.07 5.42
CA LYS A 634 -0.45 21.97 5.04
C LYS A 634 0.19 20.63 5.35
N ALA A 635 1.50 20.50 5.16
CA ALA A 635 2.24 19.30 5.51
C ALA A 635 2.11 18.99 7.02
N LEU A 636 2.43 19.96 7.89
CA LEU A 636 2.31 19.82 9.35
C LEU A 636 0.89 19.44 9.80
N ASN A 637 -0.15 20.05 9.20
CA ASN A 637 -1.53 19.71 9.52
C ASN A 637 -1.88 18.26 9.14
N ASN A 638 -1.41 17.76 8.01
CA ASN A 638 -1.67 16.37 7.59
C ASN A 638 -0.87 15.38 8.44
N TYR A 639 0.37 15.68 8.82
CA TYR A 639 1.12 14.86 9.78
C TYR A 639 0.40 14.79 11.14
N GLN A 640 -0.14 15.91 11.63
CA GLN A 640 -0.94 15.91 12.86
C GLN A 640 -2.21 15.06 12.72
N LEU A 641 -2.91 15.13 11.57
CA LEU A 641 -4.07 14.28 11.31
C LEU A 641 -3.68 12.79 11.29
N SER A 642 -2.51 12.45 10.73
CA SER A 642 -1.98 11.09 10.76
C SER A 642 -1.70 10.61 12.19
N LEU A 643 -1.02 11.44 13.02
CA LEU A 643 -0.73 11.10 14.42
C LEU A 643 -2.01 10.89 15.23
N ASN A 644 -3.00 11.77 15.09
CA ASN A 644 -4.28 11.64 15.80
C ASN A 644 -5.01 10.32 15.48
N VAL A 645 -4.74 9.71 14.32
CA VAL A 645 -5.28 8.39 13.97
C VAL A 645 -4.47 7.27 14.63
N PHE A 646 -3.13 7.32 14.55
CA PHE A 646 -2.25 6.33 15.17
C PHE A 646 -2.34 6.32 16.71
N GLU A 647 -2.49 7.48 17.35
CA GLU A 647 -2.66 7.60 18.82
C GLU A 647 -3.94 6.90 19.33
N ARG A 648 -4.93 6.71 18.46
CA ARG A 648 -6.20 6.07 18.82
C ARG A 648 -6.20 4.56 18.56
N GLN A 649 -5.10 4.01 18.04
CA GLN A 649 -4.93 2.57 17.88
C GLN A 649 -4.48 1.94 19.20
N ILE A 650 -4.89 0.68 19.41
CA ILE A 650 -4.59 -0.05 20.65
C ILE A 650 -3.95 -1.39 20.24
N PRO A 651 -2.65 -1.59 20.50
CA PRO A 651 -1.68 -0.62 21.00
C PRO A 651 -1.29 0.44 19.95
N PRO A 652 -0.82 1.65 20.35
CA PRO A 652 -0.29 2.63 19.42
C PRO A 652 1.00 2.14 18.75
N ASP A 653 1.12 2.31 17.44
CA ASP A 653 2.35 1.98 16.72
C ASP A 653 3.42 3.07 16.95
N SER A 654 4.25 2.86 17.98
CA SER A 654 5.35 3.76 18.36
C SER A 654 6.35 4.00 17.23
N ALA A 655 6.62 3.01 16.38
CA ALA A 655 7.58 3.11 15.29
C ALA A 655 7.08 4.03 14.17
N VAL A 656 5.83 3.86 13.75
CA VAL A 656 5.24 4.72 12.71
C VAL A 656 5.04 6.14 13.24
N MET A 657 4.61 6.30 14.50
CA MET A 657 4.49 7.62 15.13
C MET A 657 5.84 8.36 15.18
N ALA A 658 6.92 7.69 15.56
CA ALA A 658 8.25 8.30 15.58
C ALA A 658 8.71 8.75 14.18
N LYS A 659 8.42 7.98 13.13
CA LYS A 659 8.68 8.38 11.74
C LYS A 659 7.91 9.64 11.36
N VAL A 660 6.64 9.77 11.76
CA VAL A 660 5.85 10.98 11.50
C VAL A 660 6.39 12.19 12.27
N TYR A 661 6.79 12.03 13.53
CA TYR A 661 7.46 13.10 14.29
C TYR A 661 8.79 13.54 13.67
N GLY A 662 9.58 12.61 13.13
CA GLY A 662 10.79 12.92 12.37
C GLY A 662 10.50 13.75 11.13
N ARG A 663 9.46 13.41 10.37
CA ARG A 663 9.00 14.21 9.21
C ARG A 663 8.51 15.59 9.62
N MET A 664 7.75 15.70 10.72
CA MET A 664 7.36 17.01 11.27
C MET A 664 8.55 17.87 11.67
N SER A 665 9.57 17.28 12.30
CA SER A 665 10.82 17.96 12.63
C SER A 665 11.55 18.48 11.39
N ALA A 666 11.59 17.71 10.30
CA ALA A 666 12.25 18.09 9.06
C ALA A 666 11.60 19.33 8.38
N VAL A 667 10.27 19.45 8.46
CA VAL A 667 9.46 20.49 7.80
C VAL A 667 9.26 21.75 8.64
N GLU A 668 9.33 21.63 9.96
CA GLU A 668 9.09 22.74 10.87
C GLU A 668 10.17 23.82 10.74
N GLN A 669 9.74 25.09 10.72
CA GLN A 669 10.65 26.24 10.57
C GLN A 669 11.09 26.81 11.91
N ASN A 670 10.30 26.60 12.96
CA ASN A 670 10.65 27.04 14.30
C ASN A 670 11.65 26.07 14.94
N GLN A 671 12.91 26.51 15.10
CA GLN A 671 14.00 25.70 15.64
C GLN A 671 13.67 25.02 16.99
N MET A 672 12.93 25.68 17.89
CA MET A 672 12.54 25.06 19.16
C MET A 672 11.62 23.85 18.96
N LYS A 673 10.67 23.96 18.01
CA LYS A 673 9.74 22.88 17.69
C LYS A 673 10.39 21.76 16.89
N VAL A 674 11.36 22.06 16.03
CA VAL A 674 12.16 21.07 15.29
C VAL A 674 12.80 20.08 16.27
N ILE A 675 13.46 20.60 17.30
CA ILE A 675 14.07 19.78 18.37
C ILE A 675 12.98 19.07 19.19
N GLU A 676 11.89 19.76 19.53
CA GLU A 676 10.78 19.17 20.30
C GLU A 676 10.18 17.93 19.60
N TYR A 677 9.85 18.03 18.31
CA TYR A 677 9.29 16.92 17.54
C TYR A 677 10.29 15.76 17.41
N ALA A 678 11.57 16.06 17.12
CA ALA A 678 12.58 15.01 17.04
C ALA A 678 12.78 14.29 18.39
N LYS A 679 12.79 15.03 19.51
CA LYS A 679 12.85 14.45 20.86
C LYS A 679 11.63 13.58 21.16
N LYS A 680 10.43 14.03 20.78
CA LYS A 680 9.18 13.25 20.93
C LYS A 680 9.24 11.91 20.20
N GLY A 681 9.80 11.88 18.99
CA GLY A 681 9.98 10.64 18.24
C GLY A 681 10.88 9.63 18.97
N VAL A 682 11.97 10.10 19.58
CA VAL A 682 12.86 9.25 20.39
C VAL A 682 12.18 8.78 21.68
N THR A 683 11.49 9.66 22.40
CA THR A 683 10.87 9.30 23.69
C THR A 683 9.78 8.24 23.53
N ILE A 684 8.93 8.34 22.51
CA ILE A 684 7.85 7.36 22.26
C ILE A 684 8.39 5.95 22.01
N LEU A 685 9.56 5.84 21.38
CA LEU A 685 10.22 4.56 21.15
C LEU A 685 10.90 3.99 22.40
N LEU A 686 11.45 4.86 23.25
CA LEU A 686 12.03 4.45 24.54
C LEU A 686 10.97 4.05 25.57
N ASP A 687 9.79 4.66 25.51
CA ASP A 687 8.66 4.38 26.40
C ASP A 687 7.81 3.17 25.92
N ALA A 688 8.14 2.56 24.77
CA ALA A 688 7.41 1.43 24.22
C ALA A 688 7.77 0.10 24.93
N ASP A 689 6.79 -0.79 25.11
CA ASP A 689 6.99 -2.11 25.75
C ASP A 689 8.04 -2.98 25.03
N LYS A 690 8.11 -2.86 23.70
CA LYS A 690 9.14 -3.48 22.85
C LYS A 690 9.86 -2.39 22.07
N ILE A 691 11.16 -2.24 22.33
CA ILE A 691 11.99 -1.24 21.66
C ILE A 691 12.28 -1.71 20.24
N ASP A 692 11.76 -0.98 19.26
CA ASP A 692 12.15 -1.09 17.86
C ASP A 692 13.48 -0.35 17.65
N ASN A 693 14.58 -1.11 17.65
CA ASN A 693 15.93 -0.56 17.48
C ASN A 693 16.13 0.09 16.10
N GLU A 694 15.42 -0.35 15.06
CA GLU A 694 15.55 0.22 13.71
C GLU A 694 14.90 1.60 13.66
N ALA A 695 13.66 1.71 14.15
CA ALA A 695 12.97 2.99 14.28
C ALA A 695 13.71 3.93 15.23
N LEU A 696 14.33 3.41 16.29
CA LEU A 696 15.09 4.20 17.26
C LEU A 696 16.39 4.77 16.65
N ALA A 697 17.11 3.98 15.84
CA ALA A 697 18.27 4.47 15.11
C ALA A 697 17.88 5.62 14.16
N PHE A 698 16.77 5.49 13.44
CA PHE A 698 16.24 6.53 12.56
C PHE A 698 15.88 7.80 13.36
N ALA A 699 15.20 7.66 14.50
CA ALA A 699 14.80 8.78 15.35
C ALA A 699 16.01 9.53 15.93
N TYR A 700 17.05 8.80 16.37
CA TYR A 700 18.31 9.42 16.82
C TYR A 700 19.01 10.18 15.70
N ASN A 701 19.02 9.65 14.48
CA ASN A 701 19.58 10.35 13.33
C ASN A 701 18.80 11.64 13.01
N ALA A 702 17.47 11.59 13.01
CA ALA A 702 16.62 12.77 12.82
C ALA A 702 16.84 13.83 13.91
N LEU A 703 16.99 13.40 15.17
CA LEU A 703 17.35 14.30 16.28
C LEU A 703 18.75 14.90 16.10
N GLY A 704 19.73 14.12 15.66
CA GLY A 704 21.05 14.61 15.30
C GLY A 704 20.99 15.72 14.25
N THR A 705 20.19 15.54 13.20
CA THR A 705 19.99 16.55 12.15
C THR A 705 19.30 17.80 12.66
N ALA A 706 18.27 17.66 13.51
CA ALA A 706 17.59 18.77 14.16
C ALA A 706 18.55 19.60 15.03
N LEU A 707 19.38 18.93 15.84
CA LEU A 707 20.36 19.56 16.72
C LEU A 707 21.50 20.23 15.93
N MET A 708 21.95 19.61 14.83
CA MET A 708 22.95 20.18 13.94
C MET A 708 22.45 21.48 13.29
N LYS A 709 21.19 21.52 12.83
CA LYS A 709 20.56 22.76 12.31
C LYS A 709 20.41 23.86 13.37
N ALA A 710 20.41 23.50 14.64
CA ALA A 710 20.37 24.41 15.77
C ALA A 710 21.77 24.77 16.32
N ASP A 711 22.83 24.40 15.60
CA ASP A 711 24.24 24.62 15.99
C ASP A 711 24.64 23.96 17.32
N GLN A 712 23.91 22.92 17.74
CA GLN A 712 24.21 22.11 18.93
C GLN A 712 25.07 20.90 18.54
N LEU A 713 26.29 21.17 18.08
CA LEU A 713 27.16 20.19 17.42
C LEU A 713 27.54 18.99 18.32
N GLU A 714 27.78 19.21 19.61
CA GLU A 714 28.15 18.12 20.55
C GLU A 714 27.00 17.14 20.77
N GLU A 715 25.78 17.64 21.02
CA GLU A 715 24.60 16.79 21.20
C GLU A 715 24.23 16.07 19.88
N ALA A 716 24.37 16.74 18.74
CA ALA A 716 24.15 16.14 17.44
C ALA A 716 25.10 14.96 17.19
N LEU A 717 26.39 15.12 17.52
CA LEU A 717 27.39 14.06 17.37
C LEU A 717 27.06 12.82 18.23
N VAL A 718 26.63 13.03 19.49
CA VAL A 718 26.21 11.93 20.37
C VAL A 718 25.03 11.16 19.78
N ASN A 719 24.03 11.86 19.23
CA ASN A 719 22.85 11.21 18.66
C ASN A 719 23.17 10.47 17.34
N TYR A 720 24.01 11.04 16.47
CA TYR A 720 24.49 10.31 15.29
C TYR A 720 25.31 9.07 15.65
N ALA A 721 26.14 9.13 16.69
CA ALA A 721 26.90 7.98 17.18
C ALA A 721 25.97 6.86 17.71
N LYS A 722 24.89 7.22 18.44
CA LYS A 722 23.87 6.27 18.88
C LYS A 722 23.14 5.62 17.70
N ALA A 723 22.74 6.41 16.70
CA ALA A 723 22.10 5.90 15.49
C ALA A 723 23.00 4.90 14.76
N LEU A 724 24.30 5.23 14.62
CA LEU A 724 25.28 4.35 14.01
C LEU A 724 25.48 3.04 14.81
N GLN A 725 25.57 3.12 16.14
CA GLN A 725 25.73 1.96 16.99
C GLN A 725 24.56 0.99 16.85
N LEU A 726 23.32 1.48 16.99
CA LEU A 726 22.11 0.66 16.81
C LEU A 726 22.04 0.10 15.38
N GLY A 727 22.38 0.91 14.37
CA GLY A 727 22.43 0.47 12.98
C GLY A 727 23.42 -0.67 12.74
N ARG A 728 24.55 -0.71 13.44
CA ARG A 728 25.54 -1.81 13.37
C ARG A 728 25.05 -3.08 14.08
N GLU A 729 24.34 -2.93 15.19
CA GLU A 729 23.80 -4.06 15.97
C GLU A 729 22.65 -4.78 15.25
N LEU A 730 21.91 -4.07 14.39
CA LEU A 730 20.79 -4.61 13.60
C LEU A 730 21.20 -5.50 12.41
N VAL A 731 22.49 -5.60 12.09
CA VAL A 731 22.98 -6.35 10.92
C VAL A 731 22.89 -7.86 11.16
N TYR A 732 21.69 -8.43 10.99
CA TYR A 732 21.46 -9.85 10.74
C TYR A 732 21.20 -10.06 9.24
N GLY A 733 22.20 -10.53 8.50
CA GLY A 733 22.14 -10.71 7.04
C GLY A 733 23.18 -9.85 6.29
N ASP A 734 23.03 -9.70 4.98
CA ASP A 734 23.99 -9.20 3.96
C ASP A 734 24.48 -7.74 4.12
N GLY A 735 24.87 -7.34 5.33
CA GLY A 735 25.87 -6.32 5.63
C GLY A 735 25.50 -4.85 5.44
N ASN A 736 24.58 -4.49 4.54
CA ASN A 736 24.50 -3.13 4.03
C ASN A 736 23.05 -2.61 3.89
N HIS A 737 22.55 -2.01 4.97
CA HIS A 737 21.31 -1.22 4.93
C HIS A 737 21.61 0.20 4.40
N LEU A 738 20.79 0.72 3.47
CA LEU A 738 20.97 2.08 2.92
C LEU A 738 20.97 3.14 4.03
N SER A 739 20.14 2.97 5.07
CA SER A 739 20.13 3.85 6.25
C SER A 739 21.46 3.88 7.01
N LEU A 740 22.21 2.76 7.06
CA LEU A 740 23.49 2.70 7.76
C LEU A 740 24.53 3.60 7.06
N SER A 741 24.52 3.64 5.72
CA SER A 741 25.33 4.59 4.95
C SER A 741 24.99 6.06 5.27
N THR A 742 23.71 6.34 5.53
CA THR A 742 23.25 7.69 5.92
C THR A 742 23.77 8.08 7.30
N TYR A 743 23.80 7.14 8.24
CA TYR A 743 24.34 7.39 9.58
C TYR A 743 25.85 7.68 9.53
N TYR A 744 26.61 6.91 8.74
CA TYR A 744 28.02 7.19 8.48
C TYR A 744 28.22 8.56 7.81
N HIS A 745 27.41 8.88 6.81
CA HIS A 745 27.48 10.16 6.10
C HIS A 745 27.27 11.36 7.02
N ASN A 746 26.21 11.32 7.84
CA ASN A 746 25.88 12.42 8.75
C ASN A 746 26.94 12.58 9.86
N LEU A 747 27.47 11.46 10.39
CA LEU A 747 28.55 11.48 11.36
C LEU A 747 29.85 12.05 10.75
N GLY A 748 30.17 11.67 9.51
CA GLY A 748 31.31 12.24 8.79
C GLY A 748 31.14 13.74 8.53
N SER A 749 29.94 14.18 8.14
CA SER A 749 29.63 15.60 7.91
C SER A 749 29.87 16.46 9.17
N ILE A 750 29.39 16.01 10.33
CA ILE A 750 29.56 16.78 11.58
C ILE A 750 31.00 16.77 12.08
N LEU A 751 31.73 15.67 11.93
CA LEU A 751 33.16 15.60 12.26
C LEU A 751 33.99 16.53 11.40
N SER A 752 33.65 16.65 10.11
CA SER A 752 34.28 17.60 9.21
C SER A 752 34.05 19.03 9.71
N GLN A 753 32.81 19.39 10.07
CA GLN A 753 32.48 20.72 10.63
C GLN A 753 33.22 21.03 11.94
N GLN A 754 33.48 20.03 12.79
CA GLN A 754 34.29 20.17 14.01
C GLN A 754 35.80 20.24 13.74
N GLY A 755 36.25 20.16 12.49
CA GLY A 755 37.66 20.17 12.10
C GLY A 755 38.38 18.82 12.30
N GLN A 756 37.67 17.74 12.64
CA GLN A 756 38.23 16.38 12.70
C GLN A 756 38.19 15.73 11.30
N VAL A 757 38.87 16.35 10.33
CA VAL A 757 38.70 16.08 8.90
C VAL A 757 39.17 14.66 8.51
N GLU A 758 40.21 14.13 9.13
CA GLU A 758 40.73 12.78 8.82
C GLU A 758 39.74 11.68 9.23
N LYS A 759 39.11 11.81 10.40
CA LYS A 759 38.04 10.87 10.82
C LYS A 759 36.79 11.05 9.97
N ALA A 760 36.48 12.27 9.55
CA ALA A 760 35.36 12.54 8.66
C ALA A 760 35.52 11.80 7.33
N LEU A 761 36.73 11.81 6.75
CA LEU A 761 37.03 11.08 5.51
C LEU A 761 36.78 9.58 5.65
N GLU A 762 37.23 8.94 6.74
CA GLU A 762 37.00 7.50 6.97
C GLU A 762 35.50 7.17 6.95
N TYR A 763 34.68 7.93 7.69
CA TYR A 763 33.23 7.69 7.72
C TYR A 763 32.54 8.03 6.40
N GLN A 764 32.97 9.07 5.70
CA GLN A 764 32.41 9.45 4.40
C GLN A 764 32.75 8.42 3.30
N GLN A 765 33.97 7.86 3.31
CA GLN A 765 34.38 6.78 2.39
C GLN A 765 33.57 5.51 2.64
N ASN A 766 33.45 5.08 3.90
CA ASN A 766 32.62 3.94 4.26
C ASN A 766 31.16 4.13 3.81
N ALA A 767 30.59 5.32 4.01
CA ALA A 767 29.24 5.63 3.55
C ALA A 767 29.10 5.49 2.02
N LEU A 768 30.07 6.01 1.26
CA LEU A 768 30.08 5.99 -0.19
C LEU A 768 30.22 4.56 -0.74
N GLU A 769 31.14 3.76 -0.21
CA GLU A 769 31.36 2.37 -0.64
C GLU A 769 30.09 1.53 -0.43
N MET A 770 29.48 1.62 0.75
CA MET A 770 28.23 0.92 1.07
C MET A 770 27.09 1.31 0.12
N PHE A 771 26.97 2.60 -0.21
CA PHE A 771 25.90 3.09 -1.07
C PHE A 771 26.08 2.60 -2.52
N ILE A 772 27.31 2.70 -3.05
CA ILE A 772 27.63 2.26 -4.43
C ILE A 772 27.46 0.75 -4.58
N GLU A 773 27.93 -0.05 -3.61
CA GLU A 773 27.78 -1.51 -3.66
C GLU A 773 26.31 -1.93 -3.78
N LYS A 774 25.42 -1.25 -3.05
CA LYS A 774 24.00 -1.59 -2.99
C LYS A 774 23.22 -1.12 -4.21
N MET A 775 23.36 0.17 -4.57
CA MET A 775 22.58 0.76 -5.64
C MET A 775 23.11 0.39 -7.03
N LYS A 776 24.39 0.01 -7.13
CA LYS A 776 25.11 -0.24 -8.40
C LYS A 776 24.97 0.91 -9.40
N ASP A 777 24.70 2.12 -8.89
CA ASP A 777 24.51 3.34 -9.66
C ASP A 777 25.38 4.45 -9.06
N THR A 778 26.44 4.80 -9.78
CA THR A 778 27.38 5.86 -9.40
C THR A 778 26.87 7.26 -9.73
N LEU A 779 25.78 7.37 -10.50
CA LEU A 779 25.19 8.63 -10.95
C LEU A 779 23.98 9.06 -10.12
N HIS A 780 23.67 8.32 -9.04
CA HIS A 780 22.56 8.61 -8.15
C HIS A 780 22.77 9.96 -7.39
N PRO A 781 21.72 10.79 -7.18
CA PRO A 781 21.85 12.10 -6.50
C PRO A 781 22.49 12.04 -5.11
N GLU A 782 22.21 10.99 -4.35
CA GLU A 782 22.82 10.77 -3.03
C GLU A 782 24.33 10.47 -3.11
N VAL A 783 24.77 9.75 -4.15
CA VAL A 783 26.21 9.53 -4.41
C VAL A 783 26.88 10.86 -4.74
N ALA A 784 26.22 11.73 -5.50
CA ALA A 784 26.70 13.07 -5.81
C ALA A 784 26.88 13.92 -4.53
N ARG A 785 25.94 13.85 -3.57
CA ARG A 785 26.06 14.51 -2.27
C ARG A 785 27.23 13.97 -1.46
N MET A 786 27.45 12.65 -1.47
CA MET A 786 28.60 12.02 -0.82
C MET A 786 29.92 12.48 -1.44
N TYR A 787 30.03 12.52 -2.77
CA TYR A 787 31.19 13.07 -3.47
C TYR A 787 31.44 14.54 -3.11
N ASN A 788 30.40 15.37 -3.06
CA ASN A 788 30.53 16.78 -2.69
C ASN A 788 31.08 16.94 -1.25
N ASN A 789 30.58 16.16 -0.29
CA ASN A 789 31.06 16.22 1.09
C ASN A 789 32.49 15.69 1.25
N LEU A 790 32.87 14.65 0.52
CA LEU A 790 34.26 14.17 0.43
C LEU A 790 35.18 15.25 -0.14
N ALA A 791 34.76 15.89 -1.23
CA ALA A 791 35.50 16.96 -1.88
C ALA A 791 35.71 18.15 -0.94
N CYS A 792 34.68 18.58 -0.19
CA CYS A 792 34.80 19.60 0.85
C CYS A 792 35.80 19.21 1.95
N SER A 793 35.82 17.94 2.38
CA SER A 793 36.81 17.45 3.36
C SER A 793 38.24 17.49 2.78
N TYR A 794 38.45 17.09 1.52
CA TYR A 794 39.76 17.19 0.86
C TYR A 794 40.20 18.64 0.63
N HIS A 795 39.27 19.54 0.30
CA HIS A 795 39.52 20.98 0.19
C HIS A 795 40.04 21.56 1.51
N ARG A 796 39.44 21.19 2.65
CA ARG A 796 39.90 21.59 3.99
C ARG A 796 41.28 21.05 4.36
N LEU A 797 41.71 19.94 3.76
CA LEU A 797 43.08 19.40 3.89
C LEU A 797 44.06 20.00 2.88
N HIS A 798 43.64 21.01 2.12
CA HIS A 798 44.40 21.62 1.02
C HIS A 798 44.82 20.62 -0.07
N ASN A 799 44.11 19.50 -0.19
CA ASN A 799 44.29 18.55 -1.29
C ASN A 799 43.36 18.92 -2.45
N TYR A 800 43.73 19.98 -3.16
CA TYR A 800 42.91 20.57 -4.22
C TYR A 800 42.69 19.64 -5.42
N GLU A 801 43.65 18.74 -5.71
CA GLU A 801 43.54 17.79 -6.83
C GLU A 801 42.40 16.78 -6.59
N LEU A 802 42.39 16.12 -5.43
CA LEU A 802 41.29 15.20 -5.08
C LEU A 802 39.97 15.93 -4.86
N ALA A 803 40.00 17.14 -4.30
CA ALA A 803 38.80 17.95 -4.13
C ALA A 803 38.12 18.22 -5.48
N LEU A 804 38.88 18.69 -6.48
CA LEU A 804 38.36 18.93 -7.83
C LEU A 804 37.90 17.63 -8.52
N GLU A 805 38.61 16.52 -8.35
CA GLU A 805 38.19 15.23 -8.90
C GLU A 805 36.81 14.79 -8.36
N PHE A 806 36.62 14.86 -7.05
CA PHE A 806 35.35 14.46 -6.42
C PHE A 806 34.24 15.48 -6.70
N PHE A 807 34.51 16.78 -6.73
CA PHE A 807 33.53 17.77 -7.18
C PHE A 807 33.09 17.52 -8.62
N GLN A 808 34.01 17.15 -9.52
CA GLN A 808 33.67 16.83 -10.90
C GLN A 808 32.76 15.59 -10.98
N LYS A 809 33.05 14.54 -10.20
CA LYS A 809 32.15 13.38 -10.09
C LYS A 809 30.76 13.76 -9.59
N ALA A 810 30.66 14.67 -8.62
CA ALA A 810 29.37 15.20 -8.16
C ALA A 810 28.62 15.96 -9.28
N VAL A 811 29.31 16.82 -10.04
CA VAL A 811 28.75 17.56 -11.17
C VAL A 811 28.21 16.61 -12.25
N ASP A 812 28.97 15.58 -12.61
CA ASP A 812 28.58 14.61 -13.64
C ASP A 812 27.30 13.84 -13.26
N SER A 813 27.16 13.51 -11.97
CA SER A 813 25.95 12.88 -11.43
C SER A 813 24.75 13.85 -11.43
N PHE A 814 24.92 15.09 -10.97
CA PHE A 814 23.83 16.07 -10.93
C PHE A 814 23.35 16.55 -12.31
N LYS A 815 24.17 16.44 -13.36
CA LYS A 815 23.82 16.84 -14.74
C LYS A 815 22.92 15.84 -15.48
N GLN A 816 22.64 14.66 -14.92
CA GLN A 816 21.80 13.67 -15.58
C GLN A 816 20.35 14.17 -15.79
N PRO A 817 19.68 13.83 -16.90
CA PRO A 817 18.34 14.34 -17.24
C PRO A 817 17.27 14.11 -16.17
N ASN A 818 17.42 13.02 -15.41
CA ASN A 818 16.46 12.57 -14.39
C ASN A 818 16.86 12.98 -12.96
N ALA A 819 18.03 13.61 -12.77
CA ALA A 819 18.63 13.89 -11.46
C ALA A 819 18.76 15.38 -11.16
N LYS A 820 18.11 16.26 -11.95
CA LYS A 820 18.26 17.73 -11.86
C LYS A 820 17.98 18.21 -10.44
N ASN A 821 19.05 18.39 -9.67
CA ASN A 821 19.04 19.02 -8.36
C ASN A 821 19.82 20.33 -8.51
N VAL A 822 19.16 21.30 -9.14
CA VAL A 822 19.72 22.58 -9.57
C VAL A 822 20.39 23.30 -8.40
N ARG A 823 19.78 23.24 -7.20
CA ARG A 823 20.33 23.78 -5.97
C ARG A 823 21.68 23.16 -5.60
N LEU A 824 21.75 21.83 -5.47
CA LEU A 824 22.99 21.15 -5.06
C LEU A 824 24.09 21.32 -6.11
N LEU A 825 23.73 21.31 -7.40
CA LEU A 825 24.69 21.57 -8.47
C LEU A 825 25.26 23.00 -8.41
N ALA A 826 24.43 24.00 -8.10
CA ALA A 826 24.90 25.37 -7.90
C ALA A 826 25.83 25.47 -6.68
N GLU A 827 25.50 24.80 -5.57
CA GLU A 827 26.36 24.72 -4.38
C GLU A 827 27.71 24.05 -4.71
N THR A 828 27.71 22.95 -5.48
CA THR A 828 28.94 22.31 -5.96
C THR A 828 29.79 23.25 -6.82
N TYR A 829 29.19 24.05 -7.71
CA TYR A 829 29.93 25.05 -8.47
C TYR A 829 30.54 26.14 -7.60
N ILE A 830 29.84 26.58 -6.55
CA ILE A 830 30.40 27.51 -5.57
C ILE A 830 31.60 26.89 -4.86
N HIS A 831 31.52 25.63 -4.45
CA HIS A 831 32.67 24.97 -3.82
C HIS A 831 33.87 24.83 -4.77
N ILE A 832 33.64 24.49 -6.04
CA ILE A 832 34.71 24.49 -7.05
C ILE A 832 35.32 25.89 -7.22
N GLY A 833 34.49 26.93 -7.26
CA GLY A 833 34.94 28.32 -7.30
C GLY A 833 35.85 28.67 -6.12
N SER A 834 35.47 28.27 -4.90
CA SER A 834 36.28 28.48 -3.69
C SER A 834 37.61 27.72 -3.70
N VAL A 835 37.68 26.54 -4.33
CA VAL A 835 38.97 25.85 -4.56
C VAL A 835 39.87 26.68 -5.49
N TYR A 836 39.29 27.28 -6.54
CA TYR A 836 40.06 28.12 -7.46
C TYR A 836 40.43 29.48 -6.87
N GLU A 837 39.65 30.00 -5.91
CA GLU A 837 40.01 31.15 -5.07
C GLU A 837 41.31 30.86 -4.28
N ASP A 838 41.38 29.71 -3.60
CA ASP A 838 42.59 29.28 -2.88
C ASP A 838 43.80 29.04 -3.79
N LEU A 839 43.55 28.61 -5.04
CA LEU A 839 44.58 28.45 -6.08
C LEU A 839 44.96 29.77 -6.77
N VAL A 840 44.23 30.86 -6.50
CA VAL A 840 44.41 32.19 -7.12
C VAL A 840 44.22 32.13 -8.66
N ASP A 841 43.37 31.21 -9.15
CA ASP A 841 42.95 31.14 -10.55
C ASP A 841 41.62 31.87 -10.73
N TRP A 842 41.75 33.20 -10.82
CA TRP A 842 40.58 34.07 -10.88
C TRP A 842 39.65 33.73 -12.06
N GLU A 843 40.18 33.31 -13.22
CA GLU A 843 39.38 33.08 -14.43
C GLU A 843 38.39 31.95 -14.21
N LYS A 844 38.87 30.83 -13.66
CA LYS A 844 38.02 29.69 -13.32
C LYS A 844 37.09 29.98 -12.15
N GLU A 845 37.56 30.70 -11.15
CA GLU A 845 36.72 31.13 -10.03
C GLU A 845 35.47 31.88 -10.53
N VAL A 846 35.65 32.88 -11.41
CA VAL A 846 34.53 33.62 -12.03
C VAL A 846 33.66 32.72 -12.89
N GLU A 847 34.26 31.81 -13.67
CA GLU A 847 33.53 30.86 -14.51
C GLU A 847 32.53 30.03 -13.68
N TYR A 848 33.01 29.39 -12.61
CA TYR A 848 32.18 28.52 -11.78
C TYR A 848 31.15 29.29 -10.95
N TYR A 849 31.50 30.44 -10.39
CA TYR A 849 30.51 31.28 -9.70
C TYR A 849 29.42 31.81 -10.65
N LYS A 850 29.75 32.12 -11.91
CA LYS A 850 28.74 32.47 -12.93
C LYS A 850 27.86 31.29 -13.29
N MET A 851 28.44 30.09 -13.47
CA MET A 851 27.65 28.88 -13.70
C MET A 851 26.66 28.62 -12.57
N ALA A 852 27.06 28.83 -11.31
CA ALA A 852 26.15 28.74 -10.17
C ALA A 852 25.02 29.78 -10.24
N LEU A 853 25.36 31.05 -10.52
CA LEU A 853 24.39 32.14 -10.61
C LEU A 853 23.38 31.93 -11.74
N ASP A 854 23.86 31.61 -12.95
CA ASP A 854 23.01 31.35 -14.11
C ASP A 854 22.04 30.21 -13.83
N LEU A 855 22.52 29.15 -13.17
CA LEU A 855 21.71 28.01 -12.78
C LEU A 855 20.65 28.39 -11.74
N GLN A 856 21.01 29.14 -10.69
CA GLN A 856 20.07 29.65 -9.69
C GLN A 856 18.98 30.53 -10.31
N LEU A 857 19.33 31.39 -11.28
CA LEU A 857 18.38 32.27 -11.99
C LEU A 857 17.39 31.53 -12.90
N THR A 858 17.60 30.23 -13.19
CA THR A 858 16.61 29.43 -13.93
C THR A 858 15.41 28.99 -13.08
N GLU A 859 15.58 28.87 -11.77
CA GLU A 859 14.54 28.40 -10.84
C GLU A 859 14.05 29.48 -9.87
N LEU A 860 14.93 30.38 -9.47
CA LEU A 860 14.63 31.43 -8.50
C LEU A 860 14.12 32.70 -9.20
N GLU A 861 13.20 33.40 -8.54
CA GLU A 861 12.84 34.75 -8.98
C GLU A 861 14.05 35.69 -8.83
N SER A 862 14.14 36.70 -9.69
CA SER A 862 15.28 37.65 -9.71
C SER A 862 15.47 38.45 -8.41
N ASN A 863 14.59 38.29 -7.43
CA ASN A 863 14.65 38.94 -6.12
C ASN A 863 14.81 37.97 -4.96
N ASP A 864 15.13 36.70 -5.22
CA ASP A 864 15.29 35.70 -4.16
C ASP A 864 16.52 35.99 -3.28
N ILE A 865 16.40 35.75 -1.97
CA ILE A 865 17.45 36.02 -0.99
C ILE A 865 18.65 35.09 -1.16
N ASP A 866 18.45 33.88 -1.70
CA ASP A 866 19.52 32.90 -1.92
C ASP A 866 20.56 33.38 -2.96
N LEU A 867 20.19 34.34 -3.83
CA LEU A 867 21.09 34.94 -4.81
C LEU A 867 22.13 35.89 -4.17
N VAL A 868 21.86 36.41 -2.97
CA VAL A 868 22.72 37.40 -2.29
C VAL A 868 24.14 36.86 -2.11
N PHE A 869 24.26 35.60 -1.69
CA PHE A 869 25.55 34.97 -1.45
C PHE A 869 26.38 34.86 -2.73
N THR A 870 25.82 34.32 -3.81
CA THR A 870 26.52 34.19 -5.10
C THR A 870 26.91 35.54 -5.69
N TYR A 871 26.04 36.56 -5.57
CA TYR A 871 26.39 37.93 -5.98
C TYR A 871 27.54 38.51 -5.17
N SER A 872 27.58 38.25 -3.86
CA SER A 872 28.66 38.73 -2.98
C SER A 872 30.00 38.10 -3.33
N LEU A 873 30.02 36.79 -3.63
CA LEU A 873 31.22 36.07 -4.08
C LEU A 873 31.74 36.68 -5.39
N LEU A 874 30.90 36.79 -6.42
CA LEU A 874 31.28 37.41 -7.70
C LEU A 874 31.78 38.85 -7.53
N ALA A 875 31.11 39.66 -6.70
CA ALA A 875 31.55 41.01 -6.41
C ALA A 875 32.96 41.03 -5.79
N SER A 876 33.21 40.17 -4.80
CA SER A 876 34.52 40.02 -4.14
C SER A 876 35.62 39.68 -5.15
N VAL A 877 35.38 38.74 -6.07
CA VAL A 877 36.36 38.37 -7.09
C VAL A 877 36.75 39.55 -7.98
N TYR A 878 35.76 40.34 -8.40
CA TYR A 878 36.02 41.52 -9.24
C TYR A 878 36.64 42.68 -8.45
N GLU A 879 36.36 42.81 -7.15
CA GLU A 879 37.06 43.75 -6.25
C GLU A 879 38.54 43.39 -6.11
N ASN A 880 38.87 42.11 -5.92
CA ASN A 880 40.25 41.62 -5.84
C ASN A 880 41.04 41.81 -7.15
N ARG A 881 40.34 41.81 -8.30
CA ARG A 881 40.91 42.12 -9.62
C ARG A 881 41.01 43.63 -9.91
N GLU A 882 40.60 44.49 -8.98
CA GLU A 882 40.47 45.94 -9.16
C GLU A 882 39.49 46.38 -10.28
N ASP A 883 38.59 45.49 -10.73
CA ASP A 883 37.50 45.83 -11.66
C ASP A 883 36.23 46.21 -10.89
N TYR A 884 36.31 47.38 -10.26
CA TYR A 884 35.23 47.94 -9.47
C TYR A 884 33.96 48.22 -10.30
N SER A 885 34.11 48.43 -11.61
CA SER A 885 32.98 48.69 -12.50
C SER A 885 32.08 47.46 -12.64
N THR A 886 32.69 46.29 -12.81
CA THR A 886 31.99 45.01 -12.89
C THR A 886 31.52 44.56 -11.51
N ALA A 887 32.30 44.75 -10.44
CA ALA A 887 31.86 44.45 -9.08
C ALA A 887 30.53 45.15 -8.73
N LEU A 888 30.39 46.43 -9.11
CA LEU A 888 29.16 47.19 -8.91
C LEU A 888 27.94 46.59 -9.65
N THR A 889 28.14 45.90 -10.77
CA THR A 889 27.03 45.25 -11.49
C THR A 889 26.40 44.08 -10.71
N TYR A 890 27.15 43.44 -9.82
CA TYR A 890 26.66 42.37 -8.93
C TYR A 890 26.21 42.90 -7.56
N LEU A 891 26.91 43.90 -7.01
CA LEU A 891 26.53 44.51 -5.73
C LEU A 891 25.17 45.23 -5.77
N MET A 892 24.79 45.81 -6.91
CA MET A 892 23.53 46.55 -7.04
C MET A 892 22.28 45.64 -6.96
N PRO A 893 22.19 44.53 -7.70
CA PRO A 893 21.16 43.50 -7.50
C PRO A 893 21.14 42.94 -6.07
N MET A 894 22.31 42.60 -5.51
CA MET A 894 22.46 42.11 -4.13
C MET A 894 21.81 43.05 -3.11
N LEU A 895 22.15 44.33 -3.16
CA LEU A 895 21.58 45.34 -2.27
C LEU A 895 20.07 45.50 -2.47
N ASN A 896 19.58 45.44 -3.71
CA ASN A 896 18.15 45.55 -4.00
C ASN A 896 17.35 44.41 -3.34
N ILE A 897 17.89 43.19 -3.39
CA ILE A 897 17.31 42.02 -2.71
C ILE A 897 17.29 42.24 -1.20
N GLN A 898 18.46 42.51 -0.60
CA GLN A 898 18.60 42.74 0.84
C GLN A 898 17.65 43.82 1.37
N THR A 899 17.46 44.93 0.65
CA THR A 899 16.55 46.01 1.10
C THR A 899 15.08 45.63 1.18
N LYS A 900 14.66 44.52 0.55
CA LYS A 900 13.29 44.01 0.62
C LYS A 900 13.05 43.12 1.84
N PHE A 901 14.06 42.33 2.24
CA PHE A 901 13.94 41.35 3.31
C PHE A 901 14.43 41.86 4.66
N LEU A 902 15.45 42.72 4.66
CA LEU A 902 16.09 43.19 5.87
C LEU A 902 15.42 44.44 6.44
N SER A 903 15.53 44.62 7.76
CA SER A 903 15.03 45.81 8.42
C SER A 903 15.81 47.05 7.99
N LYS A 904 15.21 48.25 8.04
CA LYS A 904 15.87 49.50 7.59
C LYS A 904 17.20 49.84 8.30
N ASN A 905 17.49 49.21 9.44
CA ASN A 905 18.68 49.44 10.25
C ASN A 905 19.56 48.17 10.38
N ASP A 906 19.40 47.21 9.46
CA ASP A 906 20.13 45.94 9.49
C ASP A 906 21.65 46.11 9.31
N HIS A 907 22.43 45.17 9.86
CA HIS A 907 23.89 45.14 9.75
C HIS A 907 24.32 44.97 8.30
N GLU A 908 23.73 44.02 7.60
CA GLU A 908 24.16 43.65 6.25
C GLU A 908 23.88 44.78 5.24
N LEU A 909 22.85 45.60 5.50
CA LEU A 909 22.59 46.81 4.71
C LEU A 909 23.65 47.90 4.94
N TYR A 910 24.26 47.95 6.13
CA TYR A 910 25.40 48.83 6.37
C TYR A 910 26.60 48.36 5.55
N ASP A 911 26.99 47.09 5.65
CA ASP A 911 28.18 46.56 4.98
C ASP A 911 28.05 46.70 3.46
N SER A 912 26.89 46.36 2.92
CA SER A 912 26.63 46.44 1.48
C SER A 912 26.68 47.88 0.98
N HIS A 913 26.14 48.85 1.73
CA HIS A 913 26.26 50.26 1.38
C HIS A 913 27.68 50.80 1.53
N ASP A 914 28.46 50.31 2.49
CA ASP A 914 29.86 50.69 2.69
C ASP A 914 30.74 50.13 1.57
N GLN A 915 30.61 48.85 1.25
CA GLN A 915 31.30 48.17 0.14
C GLN A 915 31.00 48.85 -1.21
N ILE A 916 29.71 49.10 -1.52
CA ILE A 916 29.33 49.82 -2.74
C ILE A 916 29.91 51.24 -2.75
N GLY A 917 29.89 51.93 -1.60
CA GLY A 917 30.48 53.26 -1.46
C GLY A 917 31.98 53.25 -1.79
N THR A 918 32.71 52.27 -1.26
CA THR A 918 34.14 52.06 -1.49
C THR A 918 34.42 51.76 -2.97
N CYS A 919 33.67 50.83 -3.57
CA CYS A 919 33.76 50.53 -5.00
C CYS A 919 33.56 51.76 -5.89
N TYR A 920 32.52 52.57 -5.66
CA TYR A 920 32.33 53.83 -6.40
C TYR A 920 33.47 54.83 -6.17
N GLY A 921 34.01 54.90 -4.95
CA GLY A 921 35.12 55.79 -4.60
C GLY A 921 36.42 55.42 -5.32
N LEU A 922 36.74 54.13 -5.38
CA LEU A 922 37.90 53.59 -6.11
C LEU A 922 37.71 53.73 -7.63
N ASN A 923 36.47 53.56 -8.12
CA ASN A 923 36.10 53.85 -9.51
C ASN A 923 35.96 55.36 -9.83
N LYS A 924 36.36 56.24 -8.90
CA LYS A 924 36.38 57.71 -9.02
C LYS A 924 35.01 58.39 -9.22
N ASP A 925 33.90 57.69 -9.03
CA ASP A 925 32.57 58.30 -8.92
C ASP A 925 32.28 58.71 -7.47
N TYR A 926 32.91 59.81 -7.07
CA TYR A 926 32.80 60.32 -5.72
C TYR A 926 31.37 60.81 -5.36
N GLN A 927 30.51 61.10 -6.34
CA GLN A 927 29.14 61.52 -6.05
C GLN A 927 28.26 60.32 -5.66
N ALA A 928 28.37 59.23 -6.41
CA ALA A 928 27.70 57.97 -6.09
C ALA A 928 28.25 57.38 -4.77
N ALA A 929 29.57 57.36 -4.59
CA ALA A 929 30.22 56.91 -3.35
C ALA A 929 29.65 57.63 -2.12
N LEU A 930 29.57 58.96 -2.19
CA LEU A 930 29.04 59.79 -1.11
C LEU A 930 27.57 59.48 -0.78
N LYS A 931 26.75 59.16 -1.79
CA LYS A 931 25.34 58.79 -1.59
C LYS A 931 25.23 57.50 -0.78
N HIS A 932 26.04 56.50 -1.10
CA HIS A 932 26.04 55.20 -0.43
C HIS A 932 26.65 55.27 0.98
N PHE A 933 27.80 55.91 1.15
CA PHE A 933 28.40 56.13 2.47
C PHE A 933 27.47 56.91 3.41
N LYS A 934 26.70 57.89 2.93
CA LYS A 934 25.70 58.59 3.77
C LYS A 934 24.57 57.67 4.24
N LYS A 935 24.17 56.70 3.43
CA LYS A 935 23.15 55.71 3.83
C LYS A 935 23.72 54.77 4.88
N ALA A 936 24.91 54.22 4.67
CA ALA A 936 25.60 53.41 5.67
C ALA A 936 25.81 54.20 6.98
N LEU A 937 26.24 55.47 6.92
CA LEU A 937 26.38 56.34 8.10
C LEU A 937 25.05 56.53 8.86
N LYS A 938 23.92 56.60 8.15
CA LYS A 938 22.59 56.72 8.77
C LYS A 938 22.22 55.46 9.55
N ILE A 939 22.53 54.28 8.99
CA ILE A 939 22.31 52.98 9.65
C ILE A 939 23.22 52.87 10.88
N GLN A 940 24.49 53.24 10.75
CA GLN A 940 25.50 53.15 11.82
C GLN A 940 25.19 54.01 13.06
N ARG A 941 24.49 55.14 12.90
CA ARG A 941 24.07 56.00 14.03
C ARG A 941 23.20 55.29 15.07
N HIS A 942 22.62 54.16 14.72
CA HIS A 942 21.80 53.34 15.61
C HIS A 942 22.59 52.21 16.30
N ARG A 943 23.94 52.17 16.18
CA ARG A 943 24.80 51.05 16.65
C ARG A 943 25.94 51.48 17.57
N LYS A 944 26.57 50.50 18.24
CA LYS A 944 27.72 50.67 19.18
C LYS A 944 29.12 50.50 18.54
N LYS A 945 29.24 50.22 17.23
CA LYS A 945 30.52 50.01 16.52
C LYS A 945 31.19 51.35 16.12
N PRO A 946 32.50 51.38 15.79
CA PRO A 946 33.23 52.62 15.55
C PRO A 946 32.67 53.38 14.34
N LEU A 947 32.32 54.65 14.55
CA LEU A 947 31.85 55.57 13.51
C LEU A 947 33.03 56.12 12.66
N ALA A 948 34.26 55.82 13.06
CA ALA A 948 35.51 56.39 12.55
C ALA A 948 35.80 56.03 11.10
N SER A 949 35.86 54.74 10.77
CA SER A 949 36.16 54.24 9.41
C SER A 949 35.22 54.84 8.36
N ILE A 950 33.91 54.80 8.59
CA ILE A 950 32.97 55.39 7.62
C ILE A 950 33.04 56.92 7.56
N CYS A 951 33.35 57.60 8.67
CA CYS A 951 33.61 59.05 8.65
C CYS A 951 34.87 59.39 7.85
N GLN A 952 35.89 58.55 7.93
CA GLN A 952 37.11 58.64 7.12
C GLN A 952 36.77 58.50 5.64
N SER A 953 36.04 57.45 5.23
CA SER A 953 35.62 57.24 3.83
C SER A 953 34.78 58.40 3.28
N VAL A 954 33.82 58.91 4.07
CA VAL A 954 33.04 60.11 3.71
C VAL A 954 33.93 61.35 3.59
N GLY A 955 34.86 61.54 4.53
CA GLY A 955 35.80 62.66 4.54
C GLY A 955 36.71 62.64 3.32
N ASP A 956 37.29 61.49 2.99
CA ASP A 956 38.14 61.28 1.81
C ASP A 956 37.37 61.57 0.52
N THR A 957 36.14 61.08 0.41
CA THR A 957 35.26 61.36 -0.73
C THR A 957 35.01 62.86 -0.90
N TYR A 958 34.74 63.61 0.19
CA TYR A 958 34.59 65.07 0.13
C TYR A 958 35.89 65.79 -0.20
N LYS A 959 37.04 65.30 0.26
CA LYS A 959 38.36 65.83 -0.06
C LYS A 959 38.62 65.70 -1.57
N HIS A 960 38.34 64.55 -2.19
CA HIS A 960 38.42 64.35 -3.64
C HIS A 960 37.46 65.27 -4.42
N LEU A 961 36.25 65.51 -3.88
CA LEU A 961 35.29 66.50 -4.42
C LEU A 961 35.69 67.97 -4.18
N LYS A 962 36.86 68.25 -3.62
CA LYS A 962 37.35 69.59 -3.25
C LYS A 962 36.44 70.35 -2.29
N LYS A 963 35.64 69.65 -1.47
CA LYS A 963 34.74 70.23 -0.45
C LYS A 963 35.39 70.16 0.93
N GLN A 964 36.49 70.89 1.10
CA GLN A 964 37.36 70.82 2.29
C GLN A 964 36.62 71.06 3.62
N LYS A 965 35.72 72.04 3.71
CA LYS A 965 34.91 72.28 4.93
C LYS A 965 34.07 71.05 5.34
N SER A 966 33.55 70.32 4.36
CA SER A 966 32.80 69.09 4.63
C SER A 966 33.73 67.95 5.03
N ALA A 967 34.87 67.78 4.34
CA ALA A 967 35.88 66.78 4.70
C ALA A 967 36.37 66.96 6.15
N SER A 968 36.78 68.18 6.52
CA SER A 968 37.19 68.53 7.90
C SER A 968 36.11 68.19 8.91
N LYS A 969 34.83 68.54 8.64
CA LYS A 969 33.71 68.20 9.53
C LYS A 969 33.62 66.68 9.79
N TYR A 970 33.75 65.84 8.77
CA TYR A 970 33.61 64.39 8.93
C TYR A 970 34.84 63.76 9.59
N TYR A 971 36.05 64.23 9.32
CA TYR A 971 37.24 63.76 10.06
C TYR A 971 37.14 64.12 11.56
N ARG A 972 36.71 65.34 11.90
CA ARG A 972 36.45 65.74 13.30
C ARG A 972 35.38 64.86 13.96
N LEU A 973 34.34 64.48 13.23
CA LEU A 973 33.31 63.55 13.73
C LEU A 973 33.87 62.14 13.99
N GLY A 974 34.75 61.65 13.12
CA GLY A 974 35.44 60.38 13.31
C GLY A 974 36.31 60.39 14.56
N ILE A 975 37.15 61.42 14.72
CA ILE A 975 38.01 61.64 15.90
C ILE A 975 37.17 61.68 17.18
N HIS A 976 36.12 62.50 17.21
CA HIS A 976 35.23 62.62 18.36
C HIS A 976 34.55 61.29 18.74
N SER A 977 34.31 60.41 17.76
CA SER A 977 33.72 59.10 18.04
C SER A 977 34.67 58.15 18.77
N LEU A 978 35.98 58.23 18.49
CA LEU A 978 37.02 57.45 19.15
C LEU A 978 37.45 58.08 20.49
N ASP A 979 37.39 59.42 20.60
CA ASP A 979 37.70 60.15 21.82
C ASP A 979 36.73 59.95 22.98
N LYS A 980 35.55 59.36 22.73
CA LYS A 980 34.61 58.96 23.79
C LYS A 980 35.03 57.68 24.53
N LYS A 981 35.97 56.90 24.02
CA LYS A 981 36.50 55.70 24.68
C LYS A 981 37.73 56.06 25.51
N ASP A 982 37.81 55.49 26.71
CA ASP A 982 38.98 55.60 27.58
C ASP A 982 40.24 55.15 26.85
N GLU A 983 41.32 55.92 26.96
CA GLU A 983 42.58 55.73 26.22
C GLU A 983 43.19 54.34 26.50
N ALA A 984 43.00 53.82 27.72
CA ALA A 984 43.47 52.50 28.15
C ALA A 984 42.70 51.31 27.52
N HIS A 985 41.52 51.55 26.95
CA HIS A 985 40.63 50.51 26.44
C HIS A 985 40.56 50.48 24.90
N ARG A 986 41.37 51.29 24.21
CA ARG A 986 41.43 51.34 22.75
C ARG A 986 42.28 50.20 22.21
N THR A 987 41.79 49.58 21.15
CA THR A 987 42.56 48.59 20.37
C THR A 987 43.68 49.26 19.58
N VAL A 988 44.67 48.47 19.12
CA VAL A 988 45.76 48.99 18.27
C VAL A 988 45.19 49.60 16.99
N ASP A 989 44.22 48.94 16.35
CA ASP A 989 43.55 49.43 15.14
C ASP A 989 42.84 50.79 15.35
N GLU A 990 42.22 50.99 16.51
CA GLU A 990 41.58 52.27 16.85
C GLU A 990 42.60 53.41 17.03
N HIS A 991 43.81 53.10 17.50
CA HIS A 991 44.91 54.08 17.54
C HIS A 991 45.44 54.40 16.14
N VAL A 992 45.51 53.40 15.25
CA VAL A 992 45.86 53.59 13.83
C VAL A 992 44.81 54.50 13.14
N ASP A 993 43.52 54.22 13.31
CA ASP A 993 42.43 55.02 12.78
C ASP A 993 42.50 56.47 13.28
N LEU A 994 42.72 56.66 14.59
CA LEU A 994 42.82 58.00 15.18
C LEU A 994 44.01 58.78 14.62
N CYS A 995 45.16 58.12 14.49
CA CYS A 995 46.36 58.67 13.88
C CYS A 995 46.07 59.12 12.44
N GLN A 996 45.51 58.23 11.60
CA GLN A 996 45.17 58.56 10.21
C GLN A 996 44.17 59.70 10.08
N LEU A 997 43.16 59.76 10.96
CA LEU A 997 42.16 60.84 10.97
C LEU A 997 42.76 62.20 11.33
N TYR A 998 43.61 62.28 12.35
CA TYR A 998 44.30 63.52 12.72
C TYR A 998 45.22 64.00 11.59
N ARG A 999 45.95 63.08 10.94
CA ARG A 999 46.76 63.40 9.75
C ARG A 999 45.91 63.98 8.62
N LYS A 1000 44.83 63.28 8.26
CA LYS A 1000 43.92 63.68 7.17
C LYS A 1000 43.24 65.02 7.47
N LEU A 1001 42.87 65.28 8.72
CA LEU A 1001 42.36 66.57 9.17
C LEU A 1001 43.42 67.66 9.00
N GLY A 1002 44.65 67.45 9.46
CA GLY A 1002 45.75 68.40 9.32
C GLY A 1002 46.01 68.80 7.87
N ILE A 1003 46.00 67.84 6.94
CA ILE A 1003 46.15 68.11 5.50
C ILE A 1003 45.01 68.99 4.98
N VAL A 1004 43.75 68.69 5.34
CA VAL A 1004 42.61 69.47 4.86
C VAL A 1004 42.55 70.87 5.47
N GLU A 1005 42.93 71.04 6.75
CA GLU A 1005 43.04 72.35 7.39
C GLU A 1005 44.13 73.22 6.73
N CYS A 1006 45.27 72.61 6.35
CA CYS A 1006 46.31 73.30 5.59
C CYS A 1006 45.78 73.78 4.24
N GLN A 1007 45.01 72.95 3.53
CA GLN A 1007 44.41 73.33 2.25
C GLN A 1007 43.37 74.46 2.38
N MET A 1008 42.83 74.69 3.58
CA MET A 1008 41.93 75.80 3.90
C MET A 1008 42.65 77.03 4.46
N ASN A 1009 43.99 77.04 4.50
CA ASN A 1009 44.85 78.07 5.10
C ASN A 1009 44.73 78.21 6.63
N HIS A 1010 44.26 77.18 7.34
CA HIS A 1010 44.23 77.15 8.81
C HIS A 1010 45.53 76.51 9.36
N PHE A 1011 46.66 77.16 9.11
CA PHE A 1011 47.99 76.55 9.32
C PHE A 1011 48.29 76.19 10.78
N THR A 1012 47.81 76.96 11.75
CA THR A 1012 47.99 76.68 13.19
C THR A 1012 47.26 75.41 13.61
N GLU A 1013 46.01 75.25 13.16
CA GLU A 1013 45.20 74.06 13.40
C GLU A 1013 45.75 72.84 12.65
N ALA A 1014 46.25 73.04 11.42
CA ALA A 1014 46.88 71.99 10.64
C ALA A 1014 48.10 71.38 11.36
N MET A 1015 48.99 72.24 11.87
CA MET A 1015 50.18 71.81 12.62
C MET A 1015 49.83 71.12 13.93
N ALA A 1016 48.86 71.64 14.68
CA ALA A 1016 48.41 71.01 15.92
C ALA A 1016 47.87 69.58 15.69
N ASN A 1017 47.08 69.37 14.62
CA ASN A 1017 46.55 68.06 14.27
C ASN A 1017 47.64 67.08 13.79
N LEU A 1018 48.61 67.54 12.99
CA LEU A 1018 49.73 66.70 12.54
C LEU A 1018 50.64 66.31 13.70
N GLN A 1019 50.92 67.23 14.64
CA GLN A 1019 51.66 66.93 15.86
C GLN A 1019 50.91 65.91 16.73
N GLN A 1020 49.59 66.03 16.85
CA GLN A 1020 48.78 65.07 17.59
C GLN A 1020 48.80 63.67 16.95
N SER A 1021 48.76 63.60 15.61
CA SER A 1021 48.95 62.36 14.86
C SER A 1021 50.29 61.70 15.19
N LEU A 1022 51.38 62.48 15.19
CA LEU A 1022 52.72 61.99 15.50
C LEU A 1022 52.84 61.51 16.95
N ASN A 1023 52.29 62.25 17.91
CA ASN A 1023 52.31 61.88 19.32
C ASN A 1023 51.58 60.54 19.57
N ILE A 1024 50.45 60.30 18.89
CA ILE A 1024 49.71 59.04 18.99
C ILE A 1024 50.55 57.89 18.43
N TYR A 1025 51.22 58.09 17.30
CA TYR A 1025 52.12 57.11 16.74
C TYR A 1025 53.26 56.77 17.69
N GLU A 1026 54.01 57.77 18.16
CA GLU A 1026 55.18 57.58 19.02
C GLU A 1026 54.83 56.85 20.32
N LYS A 1027 53.65 57.15 20.88
CA LYS A 1027 53.19 56.60 22.15
C LYS A 1027 52.64 55.17 22.05
N PHE A 1028 52.01 54.79 20.93
CA PHE A 1028 51.23 53.55 20.84
C PHE A 1028 51.60 52.61 19.69
N LEU A 1029 52.31 53.07 18.66
CA LEU A 1029 52.53 52.33 17.41
C LEU A 1029 54.02 52.05 17.10
N THR A 1030 54.93 52.27 18.06
CA THR A 1030 56.40 52.19 17.88
C THR A 1030 57.03 50.80 18.05
N ASN A 1031 56.28 49.79 18.52
CA ASN A 1031 56.85 48.48 18.91
C ASN A 1031 56.95 47.42 17.78
N GLY A 1032 56.99 47.82 16.51
CA GLY A 1032 57.28 46.93 15.38
C GLY A 1032 57.36 47.69 14.07
N ASN A 1033 58.30 47.32 13.19
CA ASN A 1033 58.60 47.96 11.89
C ASN A 1033 57.43 47.97 10.87
N GLN A 1034 56.19 47.69 11.29
CA GLN A 1034 55.02 47.54 10.42
C GLN A 1034 54.34 48.86 10.05
N TYR A 1035 54.65 49.97 10.74
CA TYR A 1035 53.93 51.24 10.59
C TYR A 1035 54.82 52.43 10.22
N ASP A 1036 56.09 52.20 9.87
CA ASP A 1036 57.05 53.27 9.56
C ASP A 1036 56.63 54.12 8.34
N GLU A 1037 55.87 53.55 7.40
CA GLU A 1037 55.24 54.28 6.30
C GLU A 1037 54.29 55.38 6.81
N ILE A 1038 53.57 55.16 7.90
CA ILE A 1038 52.63 56.13 8.48
C ILE A 1038 53.39 57.35 9.02
N VAL A 1039 54.56 57.15 9.64
CA VAL A 1039 55.40 58.26 10.12
C VAL A 1039 56.01 59.03 8.98
N GLN A 1040 56.55 58.35 7.97
CA GLN A 1040 57.07 59.03 6.79
C GLN A 1040 55.98 59.92 6.17
N ASP A 1041 54.77 59.38 6.01
CA ASP A 1041 53.60 60.10 5.49
C ASP A 1041 53.21 61.32 6.36
N ILE A 1042 53.27 61.21 7.69
CA ILE A 1042 53.00 62.33 8.61
C ILE A 1042 54.09 63.39 8.51
N LEU A 1043 55.36 62.99 8.48
CA LEU A 1043 56.51 63.89 8.37
C LEU A 1043 56.50 64.63 7.03
N GLU A 1044 56.22 63.95 5.93
CA GLU A 1044 56.05 64.55 4.60
C GLU A 1044 54.88 65.54 4.56
N SER A 1045 53.74 65.16 5.15
CA SER A 1045 52.58 66.05 5.27
C SER A 1045 52.94 67.32 6.06
N THR A 1046 53.71 67.17 7.15
CA THR A 1046 54.18 68.27 8.01
C THR A 1046 55.17 69.18 7.28
N ALA A 1047 56.12 68.61 6.54
CA ALA A 1047 57.06 69.37 5.70
C ALA A 1047 56.31 70.19 4.64
N LYS A 1048 55.28 69.62 4.01
CA LYS A 1048 54.47 70.31 3.00
C LYS A 1048 53.69 71.49 3.57
N VAL A 1049 53.17 71.39 4.80
CA VAL A 1049 52.54 72.53 5.49
C VAL A 1049 53.56 73.64 5.75
N HIS A 1050 54.80 73.30 6.12
CA HIS A 1050 55.88 74.27 6.36
C HIS A 1050 56.41 74.94 5.10
N GLU A 1051 56.52 74.22 3.98
CA GLU A 1051 56.87 74.81 2.69
C GLU A 1051 55.84 75.85 2.25
N THR A 1052 54.55 75.64 2.54
CA THR A 1052 53.48 76.60 2.21
C THR A 1052 53.40 77.83 3.12
N THR A 1053 54.09 77.84 4.26
CA THR A 1053 54.03 78.95 5.25
C THR A 1053 55.31 79.80 5.32
N GLU A 1054 56.27 79.60 4.40
CA GLU A 1054 57.56 80.32 4.33
C GLU A 1054 58.34 80.40 5.67
N ASN A 1055 58.25 79.37 6.52
CA ASN A 1055 58.90 79.38 7.83
C ASN A 1055 60.08 78.39 7.89
N MET A 1056 61.29 78.86 7.54
CA MET A 1056 62.49 78.04 7.30
C MET A 1056 63.08 77.32 8.54
N SER A 1057 62.72 77.67 9.78
CA SER A 1057 63.45 77.18 10.96
C SER A 1057 63.11 75.74 11.39
N LEU A 1058 61.95 75.21 10.99
CA LEU A 1058 61.51 73.84 11.33
C LEU A 1058 61.74 72.84 10.19
N THR A 1059 61.94 73.33 8.96
CA THR A 1059 62.40 72.52 7.81
C THR A 1059 63.80 71.92 8.07
N GLU A 1060 64.61 72.56 8.90
CA GLU A 1060 65.89 72.03 9.39
C GLU A 1060 65.72 70.94 10.47
N GLU A 1061 64.69 71.01 11.31
CA GLU A 1061 64.37 69.95 12.27
C GLU A 1061 63.83 68.70 11.57
N TYR A 1062 63.01 68.89 10.52
CA TYR A 1062 62.59 67.84 9.59
C TYR A 1062 63.78 67.16 8.90
N ARG A 1063 64.77 67.91 8.40
CA ARG A 1063 66.00 67.36 7.81
C ARG A 1063 66.85 66.58 8.83
N LYS A 1064 66.91 67.04 10.10
CA LYS A 1064 67.62 66.34 11.18
C LYS A 1064 66.93 65.05 11.64
N ARG A 1065 65.60 64.96 11.58
CA ARG A 1065 64.87 63.74 12.01
C ARG A 1065 64.76 62.69 10.92
N LYS A 1066 64.68 63.09 9.64
CA LYS A 1066 64.75 62.16 8.49
C LYS A 1066 66.07 61.39 8.43
N THR A 1067 67.17 62.00 8.86
CA THR A 1067 68.49 61.35 8.94
C THR A 1067 68.65 60.36 10.10
N ILE A 1068 67.74 60.37 11.08
CA ILE A 1068 67.74 59.40 12.19
C ILE A 1068 66.98 58.13 11.79
N THR A 1069 65.94 58.24 10.95
CA THR A 1069 65.15 57.11 10.45
C THR A 1069 65.82 56.37 9.29
N GLU A 1070 66.69 57.02 8.51
CA GLU A 1070 67.48 56.36 7.45
C GLU A 1070 68.74 55.62 7.97
N ASN A 1071 69.05 55.69 9.28
CA ASN A 1071 70.23 55.06 9.91
C ASN A 1071 69.90 53.93 10.92
N THR A 1072 68.65 53.48 10.98
CA THR A 1072 68.18 52.30 11.74
C THR A 1072 67.49 51.35 10.79
#